data_AF-A0A961KLW7-F1
#
_entry.id   AF-A0A961KLW7-F1
#
_cell.length_a   1.000
_cell.length_b   1.000
_cell.length_c   1.000
_cell.angle_alpha   90.00
_cell.angle_beta   90.00
_cell.angle_gamma   90.00
#
_symmetry.space_group_name_H-M   'P 1'
#
loop_
_entity.id
_entity.type
_entity.pdbx_description
1 polymer ?
#
loop_
_entity_poly.entity_id
_entity_poly.type
_entity_poly.pdbx_seq_one_letter_code
_entity_poly.pdbx_strand_id
1 'polypeptide(L)'
;MSDELDDLKAAMRAATPAPDPRIKADHLALASRNFASAQGSGADTRPMSDRPRTGIWTGVRDMLNSFSPRAALVATSALIAVGVVTLTPVREMMLPPEGPALPAIRPRDAGSHGGATEPEPAPHPAQARAKIAERQQSALASAPPAPMADGVRPSPANPVAGYGTIRAEPAPQPAEADTEAYANAPANPVHVTAESPVSTFSIDVDTASYAVVRNSLMHGHLPDPDAVRIEEMVNYFPYDYPAPEHAAPFRPSVGLAATPWNPHTRLVHIAIQGRLPALADRPPLNLVFLIDTSGSMDAANKLALLKQSFALMLGQLRAQDQVAIVTYAGSAGLVLEPTPADDRVAIMAALNRLDAGGSTAGAEGLELAYATARDMAGEGEIGRVILATDGDFNVGLSDPEDLKTYIAAQRESGTYLSVLGFGRGNLDDATMQALAQNGNGQAAYIDTLSEAQKVLVDQLTGALFPIAGDVKIQVEFNPAQVAEFRLIGYETRALRREDFNNDRVDAGDIGAGHSVTALYEIVPAGSPGRLTDPLRYGARPSAAEPDPVAGELGYLRLRYKRPGEDTGNLIEMPITADLPALPDTGFAASIAGFGQLLRGSAYLGDWGYGEAIALAGANKGKDPFGYRTEAVQLMRLAQSLSAR
;
A
#
# COMPACT_ATOMS: atom_id res chain seq x y z
N MET A 1 60.97 29.66 0.64
CA MET A 1 59.89 29.05 1.44
C MET A 1 59.72 27.60 1.02
N SER A 2 60.73 26.75 1.23
CA SER A 2 60.67 25.30 0.94
C SER A 2 60.89 24.41 2.17
N ASP A 3 61.21 24.99 3.33
CA ASP A 3 61.57 24.22 4.54
C ASP A 3 60.35 23.66 5.30
N GLU A 4 59.21 24.36 5.30
CA GLU A 4 58.05 23.95 6.12
C GLU A 4 57.43 22.60 5.69
N LEU A 5 57.52 22.26 4.41
CA LEU A 5 56.92 21.04 3.85
C LEU A 5 57.80 19.81 4.12
N ASP A 6 59.11 20.00 4.21
CA ASP A 6 60.06 18.96 4.58
C ASP A 6 60.06 18.72 6.10
N ASP A 7 59.89 19.79 6.89
CA ASP A 7 59.67 19.69 8.33
C ASP A 7 58.36 18.96 8.68
N LEU A 8 57.28 19.24 7.94
CA LEU A 8 56.01 18.53 8.10
C LEU A 8 56.15 17.04 7.77
N LYS A 9 56.88 16.69 6.70
CA LYS A 9 57.16 15.29 6.34
C LYS A 9 58.01 14.58 7.39
N ALA A 10 59.00 15.27 7.97
CA ALA A 10 59.82 14.73 9.04
C ALA A 10 58.98 14.48 10.31
N ALA A 11 58.10 15.42 10.67
CA ALA A 11 57.19 15.28 11.80
C ALA A 11 56.19 14.14 11.61
N MET A 12 55.60 13.99 10.42
CA MET A 12 54.68 12.87 10.12
C MET A 12 55.38 11.51 10.16
N ARG A 13 56.62 11.42 9.66
CA ARG A 13 57.42 10.18 9.72
C ARG A 13 57.82 9.82 11.15
N ALA A 14 58.04 10.82 12.01
CA ALA A 14 58.34 10.60 13.43
C ALA A 14 57.09 10.20 14.25
N ALA A 15 55.90 10.66 13.86
CA ALA A 15 54.64 10.40 14.55
C ALA A 15 53.95 9.08 14.14
N THR A 16 54.36 8.46 13.02
CA THR A 16 53.75 7.22 12.52
C THR A 16 54.60 6.01 12.90
N PRO A 17 54.10 5.05 13.70
CA PRO A 17 54.83 3.82 13.99
C PRO A 17 55.20 3.10 12.69
N ALA A 18 56.46 2.65 12.57
CA ALA A 18 56.88 1.86 11.43
C ALA A 18 56.02 0.58 11.35
N PRO A 19 55.45 0.23 10.17
CA PRO A 19 54.61 -0.95 10.04
C PRO A 19 55.36 -2.20 10.48
N ASP A 20 54.79 -2.97 11.41
CA ASP A 20 55.41 -4.22 11.86
C ASP A 20 55.48 -5.19 10.67
N PRO A 21 56.70 -5.55 10.20
CA PRO A 21 56.86 -6.43 9.05
C PRO A 21 56.29 -7.83 9.30
N ARG A 22 56.13 -8.25 10.56
CA ARG A 22 55.49 -9.53 10.92
C ARG A 22 53.99 -9.48 10.68
N ILE A 23 53.31 -8.43 11.16
CA ILE A 23 51.88 -8.26 10.94
C ILE A 23 51.57 -8.14 9.44
N LYS A 24 52.40 -7.40 8.69
CA LYS A 24 52.25 -7.32 7.23
C LYS A 24 52.38 -8.70 6.58
N ALA A 25 53.35 -9.52 7.01
CA ALA A 25 53.52 -10.88 6.50
C ALA A 25 52.34 -11.80 6.86
N ASP A 26 51.80 -11.69 8.07
CA ASP A 26 50.64 -12.47 8.52
C ASP A 26 49.36 -12.12 7.75
N HIS A 27 49.14 -10.83 7.48
CA HIS A 27 48.01 -10.36 6.67
C HIS A 27 48.13 -10.82 5.21
N LEU A 28 49.33 -10.78 4.63
CA LEU A 28 49.59 -11.30 3.28
C LEU A 28 49.39 -12.83 3.23
N ALA A 29 49.82 -13.56 4.25
CA ALA A 29 49.60 -15.00 4.34
C ALA A 29 48.11 -15.35 4.51
N LEU A 30 47.35 -14.56 5.26
CA LEU A 30 45.90 -14.70 5.40
C LEU A 30 45.18 -14.41 4.07
N ALA A 31 45.53 -13.32 3.39
CA ALA A 31 44.97 -12.98 2.09
C ALA A 31 45.27 -14.07 1.04
N SER A 32 46.49 -14.61 1.05
CA SER A 32 46.89 -15.71 0.15
C SER A 32 46.10 -17.00 0.42
N ARG A 33 45.81 -17.32 1.68
CA ARG A 33 44.98 -18.48 2.06
C ARG A 33 43.52 -18.30 1.64
N ASN A 34 42.95 -17.11 1.84
CA ASN A 34 41.58 -16.80 1.42
C ASN A 34 41.44 -16.81 -0.11
N PHE A 35 42.46 -16.36 -0.83
CA PHE A 35 42.49 -16.43 -2.29
C PHE A 35 42.62 -17.88 -2.78
N ALA A 36 43.46 -18.70 -2.13
CA ALA A 36 43.60 -20.11 -2.47
C ALA A 36 42.34 -20.93 -2.14
N SER A 37 41.62 -20.62 -1.06
CA SER A 37 40.34 -21.27 -0.74
C SER A 37 39.24 -20.90 -1.73
N ALA A 38 39.25 -19.65 -2.24
CA ALA A 38 38.32 -19.20 -3.28
C ALA A 38 38.60 -19.83 -4.66
N GLN A 39 39.84 -20.24 -4.94
CA GLN A 39 40.19 -20.96 -6.19
C GLN A 39 40.05 -22.48 -6.09
N GLY A 40 39.83 -23.02 -4.88
CA GLY A 40 39.73 -24.46 -4.62
C GLY A 40 38.37 -25.11 -4.90
N SER A 41 37.33 -24.36 -5.23
CA SER A 41 36.00 -24.90 -5.57
C SER A 41 35.82 -25.05 -7.08
N GLY A 42 36.60 -25.94 -7.68
CA GLY A 42 36.44 -26.35 -9.07
C GLY A 42 36.08 -27.82 -9.20
N ALA A 43 34.77 -28.15 -9.24
CA ALA A 43 34.19 -29.24 -10.05
C ALA A 43 32.67 -29.33 -9.80
N ASP A 44 31.89 -28.58 -10.58
CA ASP A 44 30.90 -29.19 -11.47
C ASP A 44 30.37 -28.14 -12.46
N THR A 45 30.45 -28.49 -13.73
CA THR A 45 29.92 -27.71 -14.84
C THR A 45 28.43 -27.43 -14.63
N ARG A 46 28.05 -26.15 -14.60
CA ARG A 46 26.64 -25.71 -14.57
C ARG A 46 25.84 -26.39 -15.69
N PRO A 47 24.75 -27.11 -15.41
CA PRO A 47 23.74 -27.37 -16.42
C PRO A 47 22.97 -26.07 -16.65
N MET A 48 23.01 -25.53 -17.86
CA MET A 48 21.95 -24.64 -18.33
C MET A 48 20.64 -25.41 -18.24
N SER A 49 19.73 -24.98 -17.38
CA SER A 49 18.39 -25.55 -17.28
C SER A 49 17.56 -25.07 -18.46
N ASP A 50 17.63 -25.82 -19.55
CA ASP A 50 16.52 -25.86 -20.49
C ASP A 50 15.38 -26.64 -19.79
N ARG A 51 14.32 -25.95 -19.38
CA ARG A 51 13.16 -26.57 -18.67
C ARG A 51 12.46 -27.55 -19.63
N PRO A 52 12.40 -28.86 -19.35
CA PRO A 52 11.41 -29.69 -20.00
C PRO A 52 10.07 -29.50 -19.28
N ARG A 53 9.01 -29.23 -20.05
CA ARG A 53 7.63 -29.28 -19.59
C ARG A 53 7.33 -30.69 -19.05
N THR A 54 7.18 -30.86 -17.74
CA THR A 54 6.71 -32.11 -17.14
C THR A 54 5.42 -31.87 -16.35
N GLY A 55 4.46 -32.75 -16.60
CA GLY A 55 3.10 -32.66 -16.08
C GLY A 55 2.99 -33.08 -14.61
N ILE A 56 1.91 -32.60 -13.98
CA ILE A 56 1.55 -32.60 -12.55
C ILE A 56 1.67 -33.98 -11.84
N TRP A 57 1.77 -35.08 -12.59
CA TRP A 57 1.71 -36.45 -12.04
C TRP A 57 3.06 -37.06 -11.64
N THR A 58 4.20 -36.50 -12.02
CA THR A 58 5.52 -37.06 -11.67
C THR A 58 5.99 -36.65 -10.27
N GLY A 59 5.71 -35.43 -9.80
CA GLY A 59 6.13 -34.95 -8.47
C GLY A 59 5.45 -35.69 -7.30
N VAL A 60 4.21 -36.13 -7.48
CA VAL A 60 3.46 -36.90 -6.46
C VAL A 60 4.07 -38.29 -6.25
N ARG A 61 4.67 -38.88 -7.29
CA ARG A 61 5.25 -40.22 -7.24
C ARG A 61 6.61 -40.25 -6.53
N ASP A 62 7.39 -39.20 -6.68
CA ASP A 62 8.68 -39.05 -6.00
C ASP A 62 8.50 -38.68 -4.52
N MET A 63 7.43 -37.94 -4.18
CA MET A 63 7.06 -37.65 -2.79
C MET A 63 6.61 -38.92 -2.02
N LEU A 64 5.98 -39.88 -2.69
CA LEU A 64 5.54 -41.14 -2.07
C LEU A 64 6.69 -42.14 -1.84
N ASN A 65 7.79 -42.02 -2.57
CA ASN A 65 8.94 -42.93 -2.45
C ASN A 65 9.99 -42.48 -1.40
N SER A 66 9.84 -41.30 -0.80
CA SER A 66 10.79 -40.76 0.20
C SER A 66 10.39 -41.02 1.66
N PHE A 67 9.26 -41.69 1.92
CA PHE A 67 8.84 -42.07 3.28
C PHE A 67 9.50 -43.39 3.74
N SER A 68 10.50 -43.29 4.63
CA SER A 68 11.08 -44.45 5.32
C SER A 68 10.22 -44.91 6.51
N PRO A 69 10.04 -46.23 6.76
CA PRO A 69 9.08 -46.74 7.74
C PRO A 69 9.59 -46.79 9.20
N ARG A 70 10.61 -46.01 9.56
CA ARG A 70 11.25 -46.11 10.89
C ARG A 70 10.81 -45.09 11.93
N ALA A 71 10.02 -44.07 11.57
CA ALA A 71 9.52 -43.07 12.52
C ALA A 71 8.03 -43.27 12.92
N ALA A 72 7.30 -44.17 12.26
CA ALA A 72 5.85 -44.36 12.48
C ALA A 72 5.49 -45.42 13.55
N LEU A 73 6.46 -45.96 14.31
CA LEU A 73 6.25 -47.12 15.18
C LEU A 73 6.37 -46.85 16.69
N VAL A 74 6.39 -45.58 17.13
CA VAL A 74 6.50 -45.24 18.56
C VAL A 74 5.25 -44.55 19.13
N ALA A 75 4.25 -44.19 18.32
CA ALA A 75 3.06 -43.45 18.79
C ALA A 75 1.77 -44.27 18.92
N THR A 76 1.76 -45.58 18.63
CA THR A 76 0.52 -46.40 18.65
C THR A 76 0.44 -47.43 19.78
N SER A 77 1.41 -47.49 20.68
CA SER A 77 1.42 -48.44 21.81
C SER A 77 0.74 -47.94 23.10
N ALA A 78 0.29 -46.68 23.16
CA ALA A 78 -0.32 -46.11 24.39
C ALA A 78 -1.86 -46.14 24.44
N LEU A 79 -2.57 -46.50 23.36
CA LEU A 79 -4.05 -46.43 23.31
C LEU A 79 -4.77 -47.79 23.28
N ILE A 80 -4.07 -48.92 23.27
CA ILE A 80 -4.68 -50.27 23.24
C ILE A 80 -4.85 -50.87 24.66
N ALA A 81 -4.44 -50.18 25.72
CA ALA A 81 -4.50 -50.71 27.09
C ALA A 81 -5.75 -50.33 27.92
N VAL A 82 -6.67 -49.47 27.43
CA VAL A 82 -7.81 -48.98 28.25
C VAL A 82 -9.19 -49.31 27.67
N GLY A 83 -9.29 -49.94 26.48
CA GLY A 83 -10.58 -50.14 25.79
C GLY A 83 -11.14 -51.57 25.79
N VAL A 84 -10.56 -52.52 26.53
CA VAL A 84 -11.10 -53.89 26.65
C VAL A 84 -11.62 -54.08 28.07
N VAL A 85 -12.87 -53.69 28.34
CA VAL A 85 -13.82 -54.33 29.27
C VAL A 85 -15.18 -53.64 29.06
N THR A 86 -16.02 -54.20 28.18
CA THR A 86 -17.45 -54.53 28.39
C THR A 86 -18.30 -54.50 27.10
N LEU A 87 -18.83 -55.69 26.78
CA LEU A 87 -20.15 -55.99 26.19
C LEU A 87 -20.36 -55.88 24.67
N THR A 88 -20.29 -57.05 24.02
CA THR A 88 -21.18 -57.51 22.93
C THR A 88 -22.39 -58.27 23.54
N PRO A 89 -23.41 -58.81 22.81
CA PRO A 89 -23.72 -58.85 21.36
C PRO A 89 -25.19 -58.39 21.06
N VAL A 90 -25.78 -58.36 19.85
CA VAL A 90 -26.15 -59.45 18.91
C VAL A 90 -26.66 -58.86 17.59
N ARG A 91 -26.39 -59.60 16.50
CA ARG A 91 -26.72 -59.40 15.09
C ARG A 91 -27.68 -60.51 14.63
N GLU A 92 -28.56 -60.22 13.65
CA GLU A 92 -29.14 -61.07 12.56
C GLU A 92 -30.55 -60.54 12.19
N MET A 93 -31.08 -60.51 10.95
CA MET A 93 -30.74 -61.12 9.66
C MET A 93 -31.57 -60.47 8.51
N MET A 94 -31.12 -60.70 7.26
CA MET A 94 -31.87 -60.79 5.99
C MET A 94 -32.05 -59.58 5.03
N LEU A 95 -32.04 -59.95 3.73
CA LEU A 95 -31.66 -59.28 2.48
C LEU A 95 -32.90 -58.87 1.61
N PRO A 96 -32.73 -58.21 0.43
CA PRO A 96 -33.64 -57.24 -0.17
C PRO A 96 -34.54 -57.80 -1.31
N PRO A 97 -35.21 -56.94 -2.11
CA PRO A 97 -34.89 -56.99 -3.55
C PRO A 97 -34.91 -55.66 -4.34
N GLU A 98 -34.43 -55.84 -5.58
CA GLU A 98 -34.11 -55.02 -6.75
C GLU A 98 -35.22 -54.13 -7.34
N GLY A 99 -34.80 -53.11 -8.12
CA GLY A 99 -35.64 -52.40 -9.10
C GLY A 99 -35.82 -53.16 -10.42
N PRO A 100 -36.53 -52.60 -11.42
CA PRO A 100 -35.79 -52.14 -12.62
C PRO A 100 -36.39 -50.96 -13.44
N ALA A 101 -35.46 -50.28 -14.13
CA ALA A 101 -35.42 -49.84 -15.54
C ALA A 101 -36.45 -48.88 -16.19
N LEU A 102 -35.84 -47.89 -16.89
CA LEU A 102 -36.34 -46.97 -17.92
C LEU A 102 -36.96 -47.66 -19.17
N PRO A 103 -37.63 -46.87 -20.03
CA PRO A 103 -37.18 -46.85 -21.43
C PRO A 103 -37.05 -45.44 -22.02
N ALA A 104 -36.40 -45.41 -23.18
CA ALA A 104 -35.97 -44.23 -23.94
C ALA A 104 -36.62 -44.16 -25.35
N ILE A 105 -36.40 -43.01 -26.02
CA ILE A 105 -36.32 -42.77 -27.49
C ILE A 105 -37.54 -42.15 -28.23
N ARG A 106 -37.39 -40.83 -28.48
CA ARG A 106 -37.47 -40.02 -29.75
C ARG A 106 -38.77 -40.02 -30.64
N PRO A 107 -38.80 -39.31 -31.81
CA PRO A 107 -39.04 -37.86 -31.99
C PRO A 107 -40.07 -37.52 -33.12
N ARG A 108 -40.28 -36.22 -33.41
CA ARG A 108 -40.92 -35.62 -34.64
C ARG A 108 -42.44 -35.85 -34.81
N ASP A 109 -43.25 -35.00 -35.45
CA ASP A 109 -43.12 -33.76 -36.22
C ASP A 109 -44.51 -33.09 -36.34
N ALA A 110 -44.50 -31.77 -36.57
CA ALA A 110 -45.33 -30.94 -37.49
C ALA A 110 -46.84 -31.19 -37.75
N GLY A 111 -47.55 -30.05 -37.88
CA GLY A 111 -48.75 -29.86 -38.74
C GLY A 111 -49.96 -29.28 -37.99
N SER A 112 -50.09 -27.96 -37.86
CA SER A 112 -50.72 -27.00 -38.80
C SER A 112 -52.26 -27.07 -38.88
N HIS A 113 -52.91 -25.95 -38.55
CA HIS A 113 -54.05 -25.28 -39.23
C HIS A 113 -54.48 -24.11 -38.31
N GLY A 114 -54.70 -22.86 -38.73
CA GLY A 114 -54.71 -22.24 -40.05
C GLY A 114 -55.55 -20.95 -39.98
N GLY A 115 -55.08 -19.88 -40.64
CA GLY A 115 -55.86 -18.74 -41.16
C GLY A 115 -56.40 -17.71 -40.14
N ALA A 116 -56.42 -16.40 -40.37
CA ALA A 116 -56.21 -15.65 -41.61
C ALA A 116 -55.95 -14.14 -41.33
N THR A 117 -54.93 -13.59 -42.01
CA THR A 117 -54.83 -12.29 -42.73
C THR A 117 -55.41 -10.99 -42.15
N GLU A 118 -54.51 -10.04 -41.80
CA GLU A 118 -54.15 -8.76 -42.49
C GLU A 118 -55.17 -8.02 -43.39
N PRO A 119 -55.04 -6.69 -43.67
CA PRO A 119 -53.76 -5.95 -43.78
C PRO A 119 -53.67 -4.52 -43.19
N GLU A 120 -52.41 -4.08 -43.11
CA GLU A 120 -51.85 -2.73 -42.95
C GLU A 120 -52.40 -1.70 -43.98
N PRO A 121 -52.16 -0.36 -43.84
CA PRO A 121 -50.83 0.21 -44.14
C PRO A 121 -50.39 1.47 -43.33
N ALA A 122 -49.11 1.53 -42.97
CA ALA A 122 -48.08 2.51 -43.41
C ALA A 122 -48.31 4.07 -43.27
N PRO A 123 -47.25 4.92 -43.39
CA PRO A 123 -46.96 6.02 -42.45
C PRO A 123 -46.91 7.44 -43.09
N HIS A 124 -46.45 8.44 -42.29
CA HIS A 124 -45.95 9.82 -42.65
C HIS A 124 -46.97 11.00 -42.64
N PRO A 125 -46.58 12.29 -42.85
CA PRO A 125 -45.66 13.19 -42.10
C PRO A 125 -46.17 14.69 -41.99
N ALA A 126 -45.29 15.61 -41.52
CA ALA A 126 -45.17 17.08 -41.87
C ALA A 126 -46.13 18.11 -41.19
N GLN A 127 -45.87 19.43 -40.99
CA GLN A 127 -44.74 20.40 -41.12
C GLN A 127 -45.18 21.80 -40.58
N ALA A 128 -44.21 22.74 -40.48
CA ALA A 128 -44.26 24.23 -40.52
C ALA A 128 -44.30 24.99 -39.17
N ARG A 129 -43.38 25.92 -38.83
CA ARG A 129 -42.67 27.02 -39.57
C ARG A 129 -41.16 27.02 -39.18
N ALA A 130 -40.10 27.25 -39.99
CA ALA A 130 -39.73 28.07 -41.16
C ALA A 130 -39.04 29.44 -40.85
N LYS A 131 -37.79 29.58 -41.37
CA LYS A 131 -36.89 30.76 -41.63
C LYS A 131 -35.97 31.17 -40.46
N ILE A 132 -34.63 31.30 -40.57
CA ILE A 132 -33.74 31.99 -41.53
C ILE A 132 -32.37 31.25 -41.54
N ALA A 133 -31.97 30.56 -42.62
CA ALA A 133 -31.09 30.99 -43.72
C ALA A 133 -29.57 30.74 -43.50
N GLU A 134 -29.11 29.61 -44.05
CA GLU A 134 -27.74 29.43 -44.53
C GLU A 134 -27.44 30.41 -45.68
N ARG A 135 -26.26 31.01 -45.62
CA ARG A 135 -25.52 31.42 -46.81
C ARG A 135 -24.04 31.22 -46.49
N GLN A 136 -23.44 30.18 -47.05
CA GLN A 136 -22.21 30.26 -47.85
C GLN A 136 -21.49 28.91 -47.88
N GLN A 137 -21.73 28.15 -48.95
CA GLN A 137 -20.61 27.48 -49.59
C GLN A 137 -20.82 27.39 -51.11
N SER A 138 -19.79 27.89 -51.81
CA SER A 138 -19.36 27.62 -53.18
C SER A 138 -20.18 28.09 -54.39
N ALA A 139 -19.57 29.01 -55.15
CA ALA A 139 -19.57 28.97 -56.62
C ALA A 139 -18.34 29.72 -57.23
N LEU A 140 -17.46 28.93 -57.85
CA LEU A 140 -16.73 29.11 -59.12
C LEU A 140 -16.05 30.45 -59.55
N ALA A 141 -14.73 30.32 -59.77
CA ALA A 141 -13.96 30.55 -61.02
C ALA A 141 -13.79 31.96 -61.64
N SER A 142 -12.52 32.40 -61.85
CA SER A 142 -11.88 32.68 -63.19
C SER A 142 -10.62 33.61 -63.14
N ALA A 143 -9.46 33.06 -63.61
CA ALA A 143 -8.31 33.58 -64.44
C ALA A 143 -7.85 35.09 -64.49
N PRO A 144 -6.66 35.46 -65.08
CA PRO A 144 -5.25 34.98 -65.00
C PRO A 144 -4.20 36.20 -64.89
N PRO A 145 -2.93 36.22 -65.41
CA PRO A 145 -1.70 36.51 -64.61
C PRO A 145 -0.75 37.65 -65.13
N ALA A 146 0.47 37.76 -64.53
CA ALA A 146 1.79 38.30 -65.03
C ALA A 146 2.38 39.55 -64.32
N PRO A 147 3.70 39.90 -64.44
CA PRO A 147 4.82 39.22 -65.13
C PRO A 147 6.14 39.06 -64.31
N MET A 148 7.11 38.39 -64.95
CA MET A 148 8.46 38.03 -64.52
C MET A 148 9.49 39.17 -64.60
N ALA A 149 10.64 38.98 -63.94
CA ALA A 149 11.92 39.54 -64.35
C ALA A 149 13.01 38.45 -64.32
N ASP A 150 13.83 38.42 -65.36
CA ASP A 150 14.76 37.38 -65.82
C ASP A 150 16.24 37.80 -65.65
N GLY A 151 17.14 36.81 -65.63
CA GLY A 151 18.59 36.93 -65.91
C GLY A 151 19.49 36.78 -64.66
N VAL A 152 20.46 35.87 -64.55
CA VAL A 152 21.55 35.51 -65.49
C VAL A 152 22.09 34.09 -65.17
N ARG A 153 22.63 33.40 -66.20
CA ARG A 153 23.21 32.03 -66.20
C ARG A 153 24.75 32.00 -65.84
N PRO A 154 25.54 30.90 -65.98
CA PRO A 154 26.08 30.12 -64.85
C PRO A 154 27.62 29.91 -64.88
N SER A 155 28.18 29.25 -63.86
CA SER A 155 29.52 28.60 -63.88
C SER A 155 29.64 27.52 -62.78
N PRO A 156 30.57 26.55 -62.89
CA PRO A 156 30.18 25.13 -62.90
C PRO A 156 30.46 24.33 -61.61
N ALA A 157 29.70 23.23 -61.52
CA ALA A 157 29.80 21.99 -60.76
C ALA A 157 30.97 21.75 -59.77
N ASN A 158 30.60 21.35 -58.56
CA ASN A 158 31.12 20.16 -57.88
C ASN A 158 29.97 19.46 -57.12
N PRO A 159 29.84 18.11 -57.14
CA PRO A 159 28.69 17.41 -56.60
C PRO A 159 28.92 17.06 -55.11
N VAL A 160 27.95 17.37 -54.25
CA VAL A 160 27.81 16.66 -52.97
C VAL A 160 26.34 16.33 -52.76
N ALA A 161 26.10 15.04 -52.52
CA ALA A 161 24.82 14.37 -52.46
C ALA A 161 23.82 15.06 -51.52
N GLY A 162 22.66 15.42 -52.06
CA GLY A 162 21.49 15.77 -51.27
C GLY A 162 20.86 14.51 -50.71
N TYR A 163 21.15 14.19 -49.45
CA TYR A 163 20.23 13.41 -48.64
C TYR A 163 19.26 14.40 -47.99
N GLY A 164 18.02 14.41 -48.49
CA GLY A 164 16.92 15.05 -47.78
C GLY A 164 16.79 14.39 -46.42
N THR A 165 17.07 15.13 -45.36
CA THR A 165 16.77 14.71 -44.00
C THR A 165 15.26 14.74 -43.82
N ILE A 166 14.62 13.59 -44.07
CA ILE A 166 13.33 13.28 -43.46
C ILE A 166 13.59 13.34 -41.96
N ARG A 167 13.05 14.36 -41.30
CA ARG A 167 13.01 14.43 -39.84
C ARG A 167 12.16 13.24 -39.39
N ALA A 168 12.84 12.17 -38.98
CA ALA A 168 12.18 11.01 -38.41
C ALA A 168 11.32 11.49 -37.23
N GLU A 169 10.03 11.17 -37.26
CA GLU A 169 9.21 11.24 -36.05
C GLU A 169 9.92 10.42 -34.97
N PRO A 170 9.99 10.90 -33.72
CA PRO A 170 10.55 10.10 -32.65
C PRO A 170 9.77 8.79 -32.62
N ALA A 171 10.48 7.66 -32.74
CA ALA A 171 9.88 6.35 -32.58
C ALA A 171 9.12 6.34 -31.24
N PRO A 172 7.91 5.76 -31.17
CA PRO A 172 7.23 5.60 -29.90
C PRO A 172 8.18 4.86 -28.98
N GLN A 173 8.61 5.52 -27.89
CA GLN A 173 9.37 4.86 -26.85
C GLN A 173 8.52 3.67 -26.39
N PRO A 174 9.11 2.47 -26.23
CA PRO A 174 8.41 1.40 -25.54
C PRO A 174 7.91 1.97 -24.23
N ALA A 175 6.61 1.88 -23.95
CA ALA A 175 6.13 2.12 -22.60
C ALA A 175 6.98 1.23 -21.68
N GLU A 176 7.61 1.84 -20.67
CA GLU A 176 8.31 1.07 -19.63
C GLU A 176 7.36 -0.04 -19.17
N ALA A 177 7.85 -1.28 -19.17
CA ALA A 177 7.04 -2.40 -18.72
C ALA A 177 6.69 -2.15 -17.26
N ASP A 178 5.41 -2.19 -16.92
CA ASP A 178 4.96 -2.06 -15.54
C ASP A 178 5.52 -3.22 -14.71
N THR A 179 6.44 -2.90 -13.80
CA THR A 179 7.03 -3.86 -12.85
C THR A 179 6.51 -3.65 -11.43
N GLU A 180 5.46 -2.84 -11.22
CA GLU A 180 4.90 -2.63 -9.89
C GLU A 180 4.35 -3.97 -9.34
N ALA A 181 4.73 -4.29 -8.10
CA ALA A 181 4.29 -5.49 -7.39
C ALA A 181 3.46 -5.08 -6.18
N TYR A 182 2.23 -5.58 -6.10
CA TYR A 182 1.34 -5.29 -4.98
C TYR A 182 1.16 -6.53 -4.12
N ALA A 183 1.52 -6.42 -2.85
CA ALA A 183 1.14 -7.42 -1.86
C ALA A 183 -0.35 -7.22 -1.55
N ASN A 184 -1.22 -8.02 -2.16
CA ASN A 184 -2.65 -7.93 -1.92
C ASN A 184 -3.27 -9.27 -1.55
N ALA A 185 -4.31 -9.21 -0.70
CA ALA A 185 -5.02 -10.36 -0.19
C ALA A 185 -6.46 -10.40 -0.72
N PRO A 186 -7.06 -11.59 -0.88
CA PRO A 186 -8.47 -11.72 -1.25
C PRO A 186 -9.34 -10.91 -0.30
N ALA A 187 -10.38 -10.26 -0.83
CA ALA A 187 -11.31 -9.45 -0.04
C ALA A 187 -11.84 -10.25 1.18
N ASN A 188 -11.94 -9.56 2.32
CA ASN A 188 -12.39 -10.20 3.56
C ASN A 188 -13.76 -10.89 3.38
N PRO A 189 -13.88 -12.17 3.77
CA PRO A 189 -15.13 -12.89 3.64
C PRO A 189 -16.16 -12.39 4.65
N VAL A 190 -17.41 -12.81 4.42
CA VAL A 190 -18.47 -12.67 5.41
C VAL A 190 -18.25 -13.73 6.49
N HIS A 191 -18.25 -13.31 7.75
CA HIS A 191 -18.13 -14.19 8.90
C HIS A 191 -19.49 -14.39 9.56
N VAL A 192 -19.84 -15.65 9.83
CA VAL A 192 -21.02 -15.99 10.65
C VAL A 192 -20.66 -15.83 12.12
N THR A 193 -21.32 -14.91 12.82
CA THR A 193 -20.97 -14.54 14.20
C THR A 193 -21.03 -15.72 15.17
N ALA A 194 -22.00 -16.62 14.99
CA ALA A 194 -22.15 -17.80 15.83
C ALA A 194 -20.99 -18.81 15.71
N GLU A 195 -20.20 -18.73 14.64
CA GLU A 195 -19.07 -19.62 14.36
C GLU A 195 -17.74 -18.95 14.71
N SER A 196 -17.55 -17.69 14.29
CA SER A 196 -16.35 -16.91 14.52
C SER A 196 -16.71 -15.46 14.87
N PRO A 197 -17.03 -15.16 16.15
CA PRO A 197 -17.51 -13.84 16.54
C PRO A 197 -16.42 -12.77 16.62
N VAL A 198 -15.14 -13.15 16.52
CA VAL A 198 -14.00 -12.28 16.80
C VAL A 198 -13.26 -11.92 15.51
N SER A 199 -12.97 -10.63 15.35
CA SER A 199 -12.09 -10.07 14.32
C SER A 199 -10.93 -9.35 14.99
N THR A 200 -9.69 -9.67 14.61
CA THR A 200 -8.48 -9.00 15.12
C THR A 200 -7.66 -8.48 13.94
N PHE A 201 -7.18 -7.24 14.04
CA PHE A 201 -6.31 -6.64 13.03
C PHE A 201 -5.38 -5.60 13.64
N SER A 202 -4.31 -5.29 12.91
CA SER A 202 -3.33 -4.25 13.24
C SER A 202 -3.83 -2.86 12.84
N ILE A 203 -3.41 -1.82 13.56
CA ILE A 203 -3.72 -0.42 13.20
C ILE A 203 -2.89 0.12 12.03
N ASP A 204 -1.87 -0.63 11.59
CA ASP A 204 -0.86 -0.20 10.63
C ASP A 204 -1.49 0.05 9.26
N VAL A 205 -1.79 1.32 8.96
CA VAL A 205 -2.43 1.72 7.71
C VAL A 205 -1.58 2.76 7.02
N ASP A 206 -1.07 2.40 5.85
CA ASP A 206 -0.42 3.31 4.91
C ASP A 206 -1.47 4.08 4.10
N THR A 207 -1.04 5.05 3.29
CA THR A 207 -1.96 5.79 2.39
C THR A 207 -1.53 5.76 0.92
N ALA A 208 -0.55 4.92 0.60
CA ALA A 208 0.09 4.83 -0.72
C ALA A 208 -0.91 4.41 -1.82
N SER A 209 -1.80 3.46 -1.53
CA SER A 209 -2.77 2.95 -2.49
C SER A 209 -3.68 4.04 -3.07
N TYR A 210 -4.04 5.07 -2.28
CA TYR A 210 -4.85 6.17 -2.80
C TYR A 210 -4.12 6.96 -3.88
N ALA A 211 -2.83 7.25 -3.68
CA ALA A 211 -2.03 7.96 -4.67
C ALA A 211 -1.83 7.11 -5.93
N VAL A 212 -1.71 5.78 -5.77
CA VAL A 212 -1.65 4.82 -6.88
C VAL A 212 -2.97 4.83 -7.68
N VAL A 213 -4.12 4.83 -7.01
CA VAL A 213 -5.44 4.96 -7.64
C VAL A 213 -5.58 6.30 -8.37
N ARG A 214 -5.25 7.41 -7.70
CA ARG A 214 -5.28 8.75 -8.29
C ARG A 214 -4.46 8.80 -9.57
N ASN A 215 -3.20 8.35 -9.50
CA ASN A 215 -2.30 8.42 -10.63
C ASN A 215 -2.83 7.62 -11.84
N SER A 216 -3.28 6.38 -11.64
CA SER A 216 -3.83 5.55 -12.72
C SER A 216 -5.02 6.23 -13.40
N LEU A 217 -5.96 6.75 -12.59
CA LEU A 217 -7.13 7.45 -13.11
C LEU A 217 -6.74 8.70 -13.88
N MET A 218 -5.81 9.52 -13.35
CA MET A 218 -5.34 10.74 -14.00
C MET A 218 -4.60 10.47 -15.33
N HIS A 219 -4.00 9.30 -15.49
CA HIS A 219 -3.40 8.83 -16.74
C HIS A 219 -4.41 8.18 -17.70
N GLY A 220 -5.69 8.17 -17.35
CA GLY A 220 -6.77 7.77 -18.24
C GLY A 220 -7.01 6.27 -18.32
N HIS A 221 -6.63 5.51 -17.29
CA HIS A 221 -6.95 4.09 -17.17
C HIS A 221 -7.42 3.74 -15.74
N LEU A 222 -8.15 2.63 -15.60
CA LEU A 222 -8.50 2.12 -14.27
C LEU A 222 -7.22 1.56 -13.59
N PRO A 223 -7.10 1.66 -12.25
CA PRO A 223 -6.03 0.99 -11.53
C PRO A 223 -6.20 -0.53 -11.62
N ASP A 224 -5.10 -1.26 -11.43
CA ASP A 224 -5.18 -2.70 -11.16
C ASP A 224 -5.99 -2.92 -9.87
N PRO A 225 -6.99 -3.82 -9.83
CA PRO A 225 -7.71 -4.18 -8.62
C PRO A 225 -6.79 -4.57 -7.45
N ASP A 226 -5.64 -5.20 -7.74
CA ASP A 226 -4.64 -5.60 -6.76
C ASP A 226 -3.78 -4.42 -6.28
N ALA A 227 -3.94 -3.23 -6.85
CA ALA A 227 -3.33 -2.00 -6.34
C ALA A 227 -4.24 -1.26 -5.34
N VAL A 228 -5.50 -1.67 -5.22
CA VAL A 228 -6.54 -0.98 -4.43
C VAL A 228 -6.65 -1.59 -3.04
N ARG A 229 -6.26 -0.83 -2.02
CA ARG A 229 -6.39 -1.17 -0.59
C ARG A 229 -7.38 -0.21 0.04
N ILE A 230 -8.56 -0.73 0.40
CA ILE A 230 -9.72 0.09 0.74
C ILE A 230 -9.48 0.86 2.05
N GLU A 231 -8.84 0.23 3.02
CA GLU A 231 -8.42 0.82 4.28
C GLU A 231 -7.48 2.01 4.07
N GLU A 232 -6.51 1.90 3.15
CA GLU A 232 -5.58 2.99 2.84
C GLU A 232 -6.29 4.17 2.17
N MET A 233 -7.25 3.87 1.28
CA MET A 233 -8.08 4.90 0.66
C MET A 233 -8.95 5.63 1.69
N VAL A 234 -9.59 4.90 2.61
CA VAL A 234 -10.42 5.50 3.66
C VAL A 234 -9.57 6.33 4.61
N ASN A 235 -8.38 5.86 5.00
CA ASN A 235 -7.48 6.53 5.93
C ASN A 235 -6.61 7.62 5.29
N TYR A 236 -6.70 7.82 3.97
CA TYR A 236 -6.01 8.91 3.28
C TYR A 236 -6.49 10.31 3.71
N PHE A 237 -7.75 10.44 4.11
CA PHE A 237 -8.41 11.72 4.37
C PHE A 237 -8.36 12.16 5.83
N PRO A 238 -8.29 13.47 6.11
CA PRO A 238 -8.48 13.98 7.46
C PRO A 238 -9.94 13.83 7.88
N TYR A 239 -10.16 13.46 9.14
CA TYR A 239 -11.48 13.35 9.77
C TYR A 239 -11.55 14.21 11.03
N ASP A 240 -12.73 14.76 11.34
CA ASP A 240 -12.95 15.59 12.53
C ASP A 240 -13.36 14.72 13.74
N TYR A 241 -12.50 13.76 14.10
CA TYR A 241 -12.76 12.87 15.23
C TYR A 241 -12.46 13.55 16.56
N PRO A 242 -13.22 13.22 17.63
CA PRO A 242 -12.95 13.77 18.95
C PRO A 242 -11.53 13.44 19.41
N ALA A 243 -10.77 14.47 19.81
CA ALA A 243 -9.44 14.29 20.38
C ALA A 243 -9.50 13.59 21.75
N PRO A 244 -8.42 12.88 22.16
CA PRO A 244 -8.32 12.31 23.49
C PRO A 244 -8.31 13.37 24.59
N GLU A 245 -9.01 13.05 25.67
CA GLU A 245 -9.03 13.85 26.88
C GLU A 245 -7.83 13.50 27.77
N HIS A 246 -7.34 14.47 28.55
CA HIS A 246 -6.25 14.29 29.52
C HIS A 246 -4.94 13.73 28.93
N ALA A 247 -4.33 12.76 29.61
CA ALA A 247 -3.04 12.15 29.28
C ALA A 247 -3.16 10.88 28.40
N ALA A 248 -4.37 10.54 27.92
CA ALA A 248 -4.56 9.37 27.07
C ALA A 248 -3.85 9.55 25.71
N PRO A 249 -3.18 8.51 25.18
CA PRO A 249 -2.49 8.60 23.89
C PRO A 249 -3.48 8.68 22.72
N PHE A 250 -4.64 8.03 22.82
CA PHE A 250 -5.67 8.06 21.78
C PHE A 250 -7.07 7.89 22.34
N ARG A 251 -8.07 8.26 21.54
CA ARG A 251 -9.50 8.11 21.83
C ARG A 251 -10.18 7.27 20.76
N PRO A 252 -10.65 6.06 21.10
CA PRO A 252 -11.56 5.34 20.23
C PRO A 252 -12.96 5.97 20.30
N SER A 253 -13.68 5.92 19.18
CA SER A 253 -15.08 6.30 19.02
C SER A 253 -15.74 5.27 18.11
N VAL A 254 -16.98 4.89 18.43
CA VAL A 254 -17.76 3.96 17.61
C VAL A 254 -19.10 4.61 17.29
N GLY A 255 -19.54 4.49 16.04
CA GLY A 255 -20.86 4.89 15.63
C GLY A 255 -21.50 3.91 14.66
N LEU A 256 -22.82 4.04 14.51
CA LEU A 256 -23.61 3.19 13.64
C LEU A 256 -24.32 4.00 12.57
N ALA A 257 -24.23 3.55 11.31
CA ALA A 257 -24.95 4.13 10.19
C ALA A 257 -25.71 3.06 9.40
N ALA A 258 -26.62 3.48 8.53
CA ALA A 258 -27.18 2.60 7.52
C ALA A 258 -26.13 2.32 6.44
N THR A 259 -26.09 1.10 5.92
CA THR A 259 -25.18 0.77 4.80
C THR A 259 -25.72 1.37 3.50
N PRO A 260 -24.93 2.15 2.75
CA PRO A 260 -25.43 2.80 1.52
C PRO A 260 -25.85 1.83 0.41
N TRP A 261 -25.15 0.70 0.28
CA TRP A 261 -25.38 -0.29 -0.77
C TRP A 261 -26.30 -1.44 -0.36
N ASN A 262 -26.69 -1.54 0.91
CA ASN A 262 -27.52 -2.65 1.38
C ASN A 262 -28.47 -2.20 2.51
N PRO A 263 -29.80 -2.13 2.25
CA PRO A 263 -30.76 -1.65 3.25
C PRO A 263 -30.98 -2.62 4.42
N HIS A 264 -30.45 -3.84 4.33
CA HIS A 264 -30.60 -4.88 5.34
C HIS A 264 -29.39 -5.02 6.26
N THR A 265 -28.36 -4.21 6.05
CA THR A 265 -27.13 -4.17 6.87
C THR A 265 -26.94 -2.80 7.51
N ARG A 266 -26.02 -2.76 8.47
CA ARG A 266 -25.57 -1.54 9.15
C ARG A 266 -24.06 -1.42 9.01
N LEU A 267 -23.55 -0.19 8.98
CA LEU A 267 -22.13 0.08 9.11
C LEU A 267 -21.79 0.38 10.56
N VAL A 268 -20.83 -0.35 11.11
CA VAL A 268 -20.12 0.01 12.34
C VAL A 268 -18.88 0.78 11.92
N HIS A 269 -18.82 2.04 12.33
CA HIS A 269 -17.69 2.93 12.09
C HIS A 269 -16.87 3.06 13.36
N ILE A 270 -15.66 2.50 13.34
CA ILE A 270 -14.67 2.62 14.41
C ILE A 270 -13.65 3.68 14.00
N ALA A 271 -13.52 4.71 14.82
CA ALA A 271 -12.57 5.80 14.64
C ALA A 271 -11.62 5.86 15.84
N ILE A 272 -10.33 6.03 15.60
CA ILE A 272 -9.31 6.18 16.63
C ILE A 272 -8.58 7.49 16.36
N GLN A 273 -8.62 8.42 17.30
CA GLN A 273 -7.90 9.70 17.20
C GLN A 273 -6.70 9.72 18.15
N GLY A 274 -5.51 9.82 17.59
CA GLY A 274 -4.26 10.04 18.33
C GLY A 274 -4.18 11.45 18.89
N ARG A 275 -3.52 11.60 20.04
CA ARG A 275 -3.23 12.88 20.65
C ARG A 275 -2.27 13.68 19.78
N LEU A 276 -2.61 14.93 19.50
CA LEU A 276 -1.71 15.88 18.85
C LEU A 276 -1.11 16.81 19.93
N PRO A 277 0.19 16.71 20.28
CA PRO A 277 0.84 17.68 21.16
C PRO A 277 0.93 19.04 20.48
N ALA A 278 1.01 20.12 21.27
CA ALA A 278 1.26 21.43 20.71
C ALA A 278 2.64 21.46 20.06
N LEU A 279 2.77 22.12 18.90
CA LEU A 279 4.03 22.20 18.15
C LEU A 279 5.19 22.79 18.98
N ALA A 280 4.87 23.63 19.98
CA ALA A 280 5.85 24.19 20.91
C ALA A 280 6.46 23.15 21.86
N ASP A 281 5.71 22.11 22.21
CA ASP A 281 6.09 21.13 23.23
C ASP A 281 6.80 19.90 22.64
N ARG A 282 7.01 19.86 21.32
CA ARG A 282 7.69 18.72 20.67
C ARG A 282 9.21 18.74 20.91
N PRO A 283 9.86 17.57 21.07
CA PRO A 283 11.33 17.46 21.06
C PRO A 283 12.00 18.05 19.81
N PRO A 284 13.26 18.51 19.88
CA PRO A 284 14.05 18.86 18.71
C PRO A 284 14.21 17.66 17.76
N LEU A 285 14.20 17.94 16.46
CA LEU A 285 14.33 16.93 15.41
C LEU A 285 15.72 16.99 14.77
N ASN A 286 16.32 15.81 14.58
CA ASN A 286 17.55 15.61 13.83
C ASN A 286 17.20 14.83 12.57
N LEU A 287 17.06 15.54 11.45
CA LEU A 287 16.58 14.98 10.19
C LEU A 287 17.73 14.76 9.22
N VAL A 288 17.93 13.52 8.78
CA VAL A 288 18.84 13.18 7.69
C VAL A 288 18.02 12.91 6.44
N PHE A 289 18.14 13.78 5.45
CA PHE A 289 17.54 13.58 4.14
C PHE A 289 18.45 12.67 3.33
N LEU A 290 18.04 11.42 3.16
CA LEU A 290 18.71 10.45 2.30
C LEU A 290 18.06 10.49 0.91
N ILE A 291 18.71 11.16 -0.03
CA ILE A 291 18.14 11.50 -1.34
C ILE A 291 18.76 10.64 -2.43
N ASP A 292 17.91 9.96 -3.18
CA ASP A 292 18.26 9.32 -4.44
C ASP A 292 18.54 10.39 -5.50
N THR A 293 19.74 10.35 -6.08
CA THR A 293 20.11 11.21 -7.22
C THR A 293 20.49 10.38 -8.44
N SER A 294 20.00 9.14 -8.55
CA SER A 294 20.21 8.29 -9.72
C SER A 294 19.61 8.90 -11.00
N GLY A 295 20.01 8.39 -12.17
CA GLY A 295 19.53 8.92 -13.45
C GLY A 295 18.01 8.83 -13.65
N SER A 296 17.32 7.89 -12.99
CA SER A 296 15.87 7.73 -13.09
C SER A 296 15.10 8.87 -12.39
N MET A 297 15.76 9.63 -11.51
CA MET A 297 15.21 10.79 -10.80
C MET A 297 15.11 12.08 -11.66
N ASP A 298 15.54 12.05 -12.92
CA ASP A 298 15.59 13.23 -13.82
C ASP A 298 14.19 13.72 -14.31
N ALA A 299 13.13 12.98 -14.02
CA ALA A 299 11.78 13.39 -14.38
C ALA A 299 11.28 14.59 -13.53
N ALA A 300 10.45 15.45 -14.13
CA ALA A 300 9.93 16.66 -13.48
C ALA A 300 9.07 16.37 -12.22
N ASN A 301 8.42 15.20 -12.17
CA ASN A 301 7.65 14.71 -11.03
C ASN A 301 8.51 13.91 -10.02
N LYS A 302 9.85 13.91 -10.16
CA LYS A 302 10.80 13.22 -9.27
C LYS A 302 11.67 14.21 -8.50
N LEU A 303 12.96 14.34 -8.83
CA LEU A 303 13.89 15.18 -8.07
C LEU A 303 13.43 16.65 -7.98
N ALA A 304 12.84 17.20 -9.05
CA ALA A 304 12.31 18.55 -9.03
C ALA A 304 11.09 18.70 -8.09
N LEU A 305 10.23 17.69 -8.00
CA LEU A 305 9.13 17.65 -7.04
C LEU A 305 9.64 17.44 -5.61
N LEU A 306 10.65 16.59 -5.41
CA LEU A 306 11.33 16.38 -4.13
C LEU A 306 11.87 17.69 -3.56
N LYS A 307 12.62 18.46 -4.36
CA LYS A 307 13.15 19.78 -3.94
C LYS A 307 12.03 20.72 -3.48
N GLN A 308 10.90 20.76 -4.21
CA GLN A 308 9.74 21.57 -3.83
C GLN A 308 9.08 21.06 -2.55
N SER A 309 8.99 19.74 -2.39
CA SER A 309 8.38 19.06 -1.24
C SER A 309 9.17 19.34 0.05
N PHE A 310 10.50 19.25 0.00
CA PHE A 310 11.34 19.59 1.15
C PHE A 310 11.32 21.09 1.47
N ALA A 311 11.18 21.97 0.47
CA ALA A 311 10.99 23.39 0.72
C ALA A 311 9.72 23.67 1.56
N LEU A 312 8.62 22.95 1.32
CA LEU A 312 7.40 23.02 2.15
C LEU A 312 7.67 22.54 3.58
N MET A 313 8.35 21.40 3.71
CA MET A 313 8.69 20.79 5.00
C MET A 313 9.55 21.71 5.88
N LEU A 314 10.58 22.35 5.31
CA LEU A 314 11.44 23.30 6.02
C LEU A 314 10.66 24.47 6.63
N GLY A 315 9.50 24.80 6.06
CA GLY A 315 8.56 25.78 6.59
C GLY A 315 8.03 25.42 7.99
N GLN A 316 7.97 24.14 8.34
CA GLN A 316 7.41 23.59 9.58
C GLN A 316 8.46 23.28 10.65
N LEU A 317 9.75 23.37 10.30
CA LEU A 317 10.84 23.15 11.24
C LEU A 317 11.13 24.39 12.07
N ARG A 318 11.61 24.16 13.30
CA ARG A 318 11.99 25.19 14.28
C ARG A 318 13.50 25.37 14.27
N ALA A 319 13.98 26.47 14.83
CA ALA A 319 15.41 26.76 14.94
C ALA A 319 16.21 25.74 15.77
N GLN A 320 15.55 24.94 16.61
CA GLN A 320 16.19 23.87 17.38
C GLN A 320 16.34 22.57 16.57
N ASP A 321 15.64 22.44 15.45
CA ASP A 321 15.75 21.25 14.61
C ASP A 321 17.01 21.36 13.73
N GLN A 322 17.59 20.23 13.33
CA GLN A 322 18.73 20.14 12.43
C GLN A 322 18.43 19.30 11.19
N VAL A 323 19.09 19.65 10.09
CA VAL A 323 19.01 18.94 8.81
C VAL A 323 20.42 18.60 8.33
N ALA A 324 20.63 17.36 7.93
CA ALA A 324 21.76 16.94 7.12
C ALA A 324 21.26 16.32 5.80
N ILE A 325 22.06 16.39 4.74
CA ILE A 325 21.70 15.83 3.42
C ILE A 325 22.75 14.82 3.01
N VAL A 326 22.33 13.57 2.87
CA VAL A 326 23.10 12.47 2.29
C VAL A 326 22.48 12.13 0.95
N THR A 327 23.30 11.98 -0.07
CA THR A 327 22.85 11.53 -1.39
C THR A 327 23.45 10.18 -1.73
N TYR A 328 22.73 9.40 -2.53
CA TYR A 328 23.29 8.22 -3.14
C TYR A 328 22.95 8.16 -4.63
N ALA A 329 23.94 7.73 -5.40
CA ALA A 329 23.82 7.31 -6.78
C ALA A 329 24.92 6.27 -7.03
N GLY A 330 25.90 6.53 -7.90
CA GLY A 330 27.04 5.63 -8.08
C GLY A 330 27.93 5.47 -6.82
N SER A 331 27.80 6.38 -5.86
CA SER A 331 28.44 6.35 -4.54
C SER A 331 27.58 7.14 -3.53
N ALA A 332 27.73 6.85 -2.24
CA ALA A 332 27.15 7.65 -1.18
C ALA A 332 28.01 8.90 -0.84
N GLY A 333 27.38 10.00 -0.43
CA GLY A 333 28.10 11.22 -0.04
C GLY A 333 27.28 12.17 0.82
N LEU A 334 27.95 12.83 1.77
CA LEU A 334 27.38 13.88 2.60
C LEU A 334 27.47 15.22 1.84
N VAL A 335 26.32 15.79 1.48
CA VAL A 335 26.20 17.04 0.71
C VAL A 335 26.01 18.24 1.63
N LEU A 336 25.38 18.04 2.78
CA LEU A 336 25.19 19.05 3.80
C LEU A 336 25.45 18.43 5.18
N GLU A 337 26.45 18.96 5.87
CA GLU A 337 26.73 18.69 7.29
C GLU A 337 25.53 19.11 8.17
N PRO A 338 25.37 18.57 9.38
CA PRO A 338 24.30 18.96 10.30
C PRO A 338 24.17 20.48 10.43
N THR A 339 23.04 21.00 9.95
CA THR A 339 22.78 22.45 9.82
C THR A 339 21.46 22.79 10.51
N PRO A 340 21.40 23.87 11.32
CA PRO A 340 20.15 24.33 11.91
C PRO A 340 19.06 24.58 10.86
N ALA A 341 17.83 24.13 11.13
CA ALA A 341 16.73 24.17 10.18
C ALA A 341 16.22 25.59 9.87
N ASP A 342 16.61 26.59 10.66
CA ASP A 342 16.36 28.01 10.39
C ASP A 342 17.34 28.61 9.38
N ASP A 343 18.50 27.99 9.12
CA ASP A 343 19.36 28.29 7.96
C ASP A 343 18.81 27.67 6.67
N ARG A 344 17.58 28.08 6.35
CA ARG A 344 16.84 27.62 5.16
C ARG A 344 17.60 27.95 3.87
N VAL A 345 18.41 29.00 3.87
CA VAL A 345 19.19 29.40 2.69
C VAL A 345 20.28 28.38 2.40
N ALA A 346 21.05 27.97 3.41
CA ALA A 346 22.08 26.94 3.23
C ALA A 346 21.48 25.60 2.80
N ILE A 347 20.39 25.17 3.46
CA ILE A 347 19.72 23.89 3.16
C ILE A 347 19.15 23.90 1.73
N MET A 348 18.42 24.97 1.34
CA MET A 348 17.88 25.08 -0.01
C MET A 348 18.97 25.21 -1.07
N ALA A 349 20.09 25.88 -0.77
CA ALA A 349 21.23 25.93 -1.68
C ALA A 349 21.84 24.54 -1.90
N ALA A 350 21.93 23.71 -0.87
CA ALA A 350 22.39 22.33 -0.99
C ALA A 350 21.42 21.48 -1.83
N LEU A 351 20.11 21.55 -1.57
CA LEU A 351 19.08 20.84 -2.35
C LEU A 351 19.09 21.26 -3.83
N ASN A 352 19.22 22.55 -4.11
CA ASN A 352 19.18 23.05 -5.49
C ASN A 352 20.40 22.63 -6.33
N ARG A 353 21.53 22.30 -5.70
CA ARG A 353 22.75 21.79 -6.36
C ARG A 353 22.69 20.30 -6.72
N LEU A 354 21.66 19.59 -6.29
CA LEU A 354 21.51 18.16 -6.62
C LEU A 354 21.08 17.99 -8.07
N ASP A 355 21.71 17.09 -8.79
CA ASP A 355 21.36 16.72 -10.16
C ASP A 355 21.25 15.19 -10.28
N ALA A 356 20.36 14.71 -11.14
CA ALA A 356 20.15 13.29 -11.37
C ALA A 356 21.25 12.70 -12.27
N GLY A 357 21.84 11.58 -11.87
CA GLY A 357 22.83 10.86 -12.67
C GLY A 357 23.52 9.70 -11.95
N GLY A 358 23.97 8.71 -12.71
CA GLY A 358 24.68 7.53 -12.17
C GLY A 358 23.76 6.34 -11.87
N SER A 359 24.38 5.24 -11.41
CA SER A 359 23.71 4.03 -10.91
C SER A 359 23.20 4.23 -9.47
N THR A 360 22.73 3.17 -8.81
CA THR A 360 22.19 3.23 -7.44
C THR A 360 23.07 2.45 -6.45
N ALA A 361 23.48 3.09 -5.35
CA ALA A 361 24.24 2.50 -4.24
C ALA A 361 23.52 2.75 -2.90
N GLY A 362 22.27 2.31 -2.81
CA GLY A 362 21.40 2.66 -1.68
C GLY A 362 21.89 2.16 -0.31
N ALA A 363 22.66 1.06 -0.25
CA ALA A 363 23.12 0.46 1.01
C ALA A 363 24.12 1.38 1.70
N GLU A 364 25.14 1.81 0.95
CA GLU A 364 26.15 2.76 1.42
C GLU A 364 25.50 4.08 1.83
N GLY A 365 24.50 4.52 1.06
CA GLY A 365 23.72 5.73 1.37
C GLY A 365 23.00 5.61 2.71
N LEU A 366 22.34 4.47 2.95
CA LEU A 366 21.61 4.21 4.19
C LEU A 366 22.54 4.10 5.39
N GLU A 367 23.65 3.38 5.27
CA GLU A 367 24.66 3.28 6.34
C GLU A 367 25.24 4.65 6.71
N LEU A 368 25.57 5.46 5.70
CA LEU A 368 26.06 6.82 5.90
C LEU A 368 24.99 7.71 6.56
N ALA A 369 23.74 7.62 6.12
CA ALA A 369 22.64 8.39 6.72
C ALA A 369 22.44 8.06 8.19
N TYR A 370 22.47 6.78 8.57
CA TYR A 370 22.41 6.39 9.98
C TYR A 370 23.66 6.79 10.76
N ALA A 371 24.85 6.77 10.15
CA ALA A 371 26.05 7.30 10.79
C ALA A 371 25.92 8.79 11.09
N THR A 372 25.49 9.58 10.12
CA THR A 372 25.22 11.01 10.30
C THR A 372 24.14 11.25 11.36
N ALA A 373 23.05 10.47 11.36
CA ALA A 373 22.00 10.60 12.36
C ALA A 373 22.51 10.32 13.79
N ARG A 374 23.42 9.34 13.96
CA ARG A 374 24.07 9.06 15.25
C ARG A 374 24.98 10.21 15.69
N ASP A 375 25.71 10.82 14.77
CA ASP A 375 26.57 11.96 15.07
C ASP A 375 25.77 13.22 15.45
N MET A 376 24.53 13.33 14.96
CA MET A 376 23.58 14.39 15.32
C MET A 376 22.87 14.12 16.66
N ALA A 377 22.95 12.92 17.23
CA ALA A 377 22.12 12.53 18.35
C ALA A 377 22.41 13.33 19.64
N GLY A 378 21.36 13.88 20.24
CA GLY A 378 21.39 14.53 21.55
C GLY A 378 20.39 13.91 22.54
N GLU A 379 20.61 14.12 23.83
CA GLU A 379 19.68 13.65 24.87
C GLU A 379 18.31 14.33 24.72
N GLY A 380 17.26 13.51 24.57
CA GLY A 380 15.89 14.00 24.41
C GLY A 380 15.58 14.55 23.01
N GLU A 381 16.47 14.40 22.04
CA GLU A 381 16.24 14.73 20.64
C GLU A 381 15.81 13.48 19.85
N ILE A 382 15.10 13.67 18.74
CA ILE A 382 14.62 12.57 17.91
C ILE A 382 15.39 12.55 16.59
N GLY A 383 16.11 11.46 16.34
CA GLY A 383 16.78 11.18 15.07
C GLY A 383 15.84 10.52 14.08
N ARG A 384 15.85 11.00 12.83
CA ARG A 384 15.11 10.36 11.73
C ARG A 384 15.82 10.49 10.40
N VAL A 385 15.90 9.36 9.70
CA VAL A 385 16.26 9.30 8.28
C VAL A 385 14.99 9.37 7.45
N ILE A 386 14.97 10.27 6.45
CA ILE A 386 13.92 10.34 5.43
C ILE A 386 14.55 9.91 4.11
N LEU A 387 14.25 8.67 3.70
CA LEU A 387 14.64 8.13 2.41
C LEU A 387 13.69 8.68 1.34
N ALA A 388 14.23 9.34 0.33
CA ALA A 388 13.48 9.89 -0.79
C ALA A 388 14.01 9.30 -2.11
N THR A 389 13.20 8.47 -2.77
CA THR A 389 13.60 7.64 -3.93
C THR A 389 12.46 7.51 -4.95
N ASP A 390 12.76 7.06 -6.16
CA ASP A 390 11.76 6.65 -7.16
C ASP A 390 11.55 5.13 -7.23
N GLY A 391 12.02 4.39 -6.22
CA GLY A 391 11.68 2.99 -5.99
C GLY A 391 12.79 1.99 -6.27
N ASP A 392 13.86 2.41 -6.94
CA ASP A 392 15.02 1.54 -7.18
C ASP A 392 16.01 1.58 -6.00
N PHE A 393 15.63 0.94 -4.89
CA PHE A 393 16.56 0.70 -3.78
C PHE A 393 17.37 -0.57 -4.06
N ASN A 394 18.13 -0.59 -5.16
CA ASN A 394 19.10 -1.65 -5.44
C ASN A 394 20.24 -1.58 -4.42
N VAL A 395 20.15 -2.38 -3.36
CA VAL A 395 21.09 -2.35 -2.23
C VAL A 395 21.89 -3.62 -2.09
N GLY A 396 23.21 -3.45 -1.96
CA GLY A 396 24.20 -4.52 -1.81
C GLY A 396 24.11 -5.36 -0.54
N LEU A 397 23.07 -5.17 0.30
CA LEU A 397 22.64 -6.20 1.24
C LEU A 397 21.88 -7.24 0.42
N SER A 398 22.55 -8.34 0.10
CA SER A 398 22.02 -9.37 -0.81
C SER A 398 20.75 -10.08 -0.31
N ASP A 399 20.25 -9.72 0.88
CA ASP A 399 19.06 -10.28 1.51
C ASP A 399 18.16 -9.17 2.11
N PRO A 400 16.90 -9.02 1.66
CA PRO A 400 15.90 -8.13 2.27
C PRO A 400 15.74 -8.31 3.79
N GLU A 401 15.95 -9.51 4.33
CA GLU A 401 15.86 -9.76 5.78
C GLU A 401 17.01 -9.14 6.58
N ASP A 402 18.22 -9.06 6.01
CA ASP A 402 19.36 -8.40 6.64
C ASP A 402 19.11 -6.90 6.77
N LEU A 403 18.51 -6.29 5.73
CA LEU A 403 18.13 -4.89 5.72
C LEU A 403 17.05 -4.56 6.76
N LYS A 404 16.02 -5.42 6.88
CA LYS A 404 15.00 -5.29 7.93
C LYS A 404 15.62 -5.35 9.33
N THR A 405 16.51 -6.33 9.54
CA THR A 405 17.21 -6.52 10.81
C THR A 405 18.08 -5.30 11.15
N TYR A 406 18.79 -4.76 10.17
CA TYR A 406 19.60 -3.56 10.34
C TYR A 406 18.76 -2.35 10.74
N ILE A 407 17.66 -2.09 10.02
CA ILE A 407 16.76 -0.96 10.30
C ILE A 407 16.11 -1.11 11.68
N ALA A 408 15.66 -2.31 12.05
CA ALA A 408 15.10 -2.58 13.36
C ALA A 408 16.10 -2.29 14.49
N ALA A 409 17.38 -2.63 14.31
CA ALA A 409 18.44 -2.30 15.26
C ALA A 409 18.71 -0.78 15.34
N GLN A 410 18.68 -0.05 14.21
CA GLN A 410 18.81 1.41 14.24
C GLN A 410 17.63 2.09 14.94
N ARG A 411 16.41 1.57 14.74
CA ARG A 411 15.21 2.00 15.46
C ARG A 411 15.37 1.84 16.97
N GLU A 412 15.88 0.70 17.44
CA GLU A 412 16.16 0.47 18.87
C GLU A 412 17.20 1.45 19.43
N SER A 413 18.11 1.96 18.59
CA SER A 413 19.06 3.01 18.96
C SER A 413 18.47 4.43 18.98
N GLY A 414 17.18 4.59 18.65
CA GLY A 414 16.46 5.87 18.68
C GLY A 414 16.46 6.65 17.36
N THR A 415 16.90 6.03 16.26
CA THR A 415 16.82 6.64 14.92
C THR A 415 15.79 5.93 14.05
N TYR A 416 14.74 6.65 13.68
CA TYR A 416 13.63 6.15 12.87
C TYR A 416 13.89 6.29 11.35
N LEU A 417 13.15 5.55 10.52
CA LEU A 417 13.20 5.66 9.06
C LEU A 417 11.80 5.87 8.48
N SER A 418 11.66 6.87 7.62
CA SER A 418 10.48 7.07 6.77
C SER A 418 10.87 7.06 5.31
N VAL A 419 9.97 6.61 4.44
CA VAL A 419 10.24 6.42 3.02
C VAL A 419 9.26 7.24 2.20
N LEU A 420 9.78 8.07 1.30
CA LEU A 420 9.03 8.93 0.38
C LEU A 420 9.34 8.50 -1.06
N GLY A 421 8.34 7.96 -1.73
CA GLY A 421 8.41 7.62 -3.16
C GLY A 421 8.07 8.83 -4.02
N PHE A 422 8.81 9.05 -5.11
CA PHE A 422 8.56 10.13 -6.07
C PHE A 422 8.49 9.60 -7.52
N GLY A 423 7.48 10.02 -8.28
CA GLY A 423 7.28 9.62 -9.70
C GLY A 423 6.95 8.12 -9.88
N ARG A 424 6.61 7.65 -11.08
CA ARG A 424 6.17 6.24 -11.34
C ARG A 424 7.18 5.43 -12.16
N GLY A 425 7.03 4.11 -12.18
CA GLY A 425 7.63 3.23 -13.19
C GLY A 425 8.43 2.03 -12.66
N ASN A 426 9.00 2.09 -11.45
CA ASN A 426 9.87 1.04 -10.89
C ASN A 426 9.74 0.89 -9.35
N LEU A 427 8.57 1.20 -8.77
CA LEU A 427 8.41 1.17 -7.32
C LEU A 427 8.05 -0.22 -6.81
N ASP A 428 8.92 -0.77 -5.97
CA ASP A 428 8.59 -1.90 -5.12
C ASP A 428 7.91 -1.39 -3.83
N ASP A 429 6.58 -1.25 -3.91
CA ASP A 429 5.71 -0.84 -2.79
C ASP A 429 5.91 -1.75 -1.57
N ALA A 430 6.07 -3.06 -1.79
CA ALA A 430 6.29 -4.01 -0.71
C ALA A 430 7.62 -3.76 0.02
N THR A 431 8.69 -3.46 -0.73
CA THR A 431 9.98 -3.08 -0.12
C THR A 431 9.86 -1.76 0.63
N MET A 432 9.28 -0.72 0.03
CA MET A 432 9.14 0.58 0.72
C MET A 432 8.34 0.48 2.02
N GLN A 433 7.20 -0.23 1.99
CA GLN A 433 6.39 -0.48 3.17
C GLN A 433 7.17 -1.25 4.22
N ALA A 434 7.87 -2.32 3.82
CA ALA A 434 8.69 -3.10 4.74
C ALA A 434 9.77 -2.24 5.41
N LEU A 435 10.47 -1.37 4.67
CA LEU A 435 11.50 -0.49 5.23
C LEU A 435 10.91 0.50 6.24
N ALA A 436 9.79 1.14 5.88
CA ALA A 436 9.11 2.10 6.75
C ALA A 436 8.59 1.44 8.05
N GLN A 437 7.93 0.28 7.92
CA GLN A 437 7.42 -0.50 9.06
C GLN A 437 8.55 -0.92 10.01
N ASN A 438 9.65 -1.48 9.48
CA ASN A 438 10.79 -1.87 10.31
C ASN A 438 11.48 -0.66 10.95
N GLY A 439 11.43 0.50 10.28
CA GLY A 439 11.98 1.77 10.73
C GLY A 439 11.09 2.57 11.69
N ASN A 440 9.87 2.09 11.96
CA ASN A 440 8.83 2.84 12.66
C ASN A 440 8.63 4.25 12.09
N GLY A 441 8.45 4.29 10.78
CA GLY A 441 8.01 5.48 10.07
C GLY A 441 7.00 5.11 8.99
N GLN A 442 6.66 6.09 8.16
CA GLN A 442 5.61 5.94 7.16
C GLN A 442 6.21 5.79 5.76
N ALA A 443 5.52 5.01 4.93
CA ALA A 443 5.71 5.01 3.49
C ALA A 443 4.67 5.94 2.86
N ALA A 444 5.12 6.95 2.13
CA ALA A 444 4.22 7.86 1.40
C ALA A 444 4.69 8.04 -0.04
N TYR A 445 3.74 8.19 -0.94
CA TYR A 445 4.00 8.39 -2.36
C TYR A 445 3.60 9.79 -2.78
N ILE A 446 4.56 10.59 -3.26
CA ILE A 446 4.39 12.00 -3.62
C ILE A 446 4.43 12.12 -5.15
N ASP A 447 3.25 12.24 -5.74
CA ASP A 447 3.02 12.46 -7.18
C ASP A 447 2.73 13.93 -7.52
N THR A 448 2.31 14.71 -6.52
CA THR A 448 1.86 16.09 -6.68
C THR A 448 2.33 16.96 -5.50
N LEU A 449 2.38 18.27 -5.72
CA LEU A 449 2.70 19.21 -4.64
C LEU A 449 1.62 19.23 -3.55
N SER A 450 0.36 18.96 -3.90
CA SER A 450 -0.73 18.80 -2.93
C SER A 450 -0.52 17.59 -2.03
N GLU A 451 -0.03 16.47 -2.57
CA GLU A 451 0.35 15.31 -1.74
C GLU A 451 1.54 15.64 -0.84
N ALA A 452 2.55 16.34 -1.37
CA ALA A 452 3.69 16.79 -0.58
C ALA A 452 3.26 17.69 0.59
N GLN A 453 2.34 18.62 0.36
CA GLN A 453 1.74 19.45 1.40
C GLN A 453 1.04 18.59 2.46
N LYS A 454 0.23 17.60 2.05
CA LYS A 454 -0.45 16.70 2.99
C LYS A 454 0.56 15.96 3.88
N VAL A 455 1.51 15.28 3.26
CA VAL A 455 2.46 14.38 3.94
C VAL A 455 3.47 15.15 4.79
N LEU A 456 4.05 16.21 4.25
CA LEU A 456 5.21 16.89 4.85
C LEU A 456 4.85 18.17 5.62
N VAL A 457 3.60 18.61 5.59
CA VAL A 457 3.13 19.76 6.36
C VAL A 457 1.97 19.37 7.26
N ASP A 458 0.88 18.89 6.68
CA ASP A 458 -0.35 18.65 7.45
C ASP A 458 -0.20 17.44 8.39
N GLN A 459 0.53 16.40 7.95
CA GLN A 459 0.72 15.14 8.67
C GLN A 459 2.12 14.97 9.28
N LEU A 460 3.00 15.97 9.13
CA LEU A 460 4.39 15.91 9.57
C LEU A 460 4.53 15.46 11.03
N THR A 461 3.74 16.02 11.93
CA THR A 461 3.80 15.66 13.36
C THR A 461 3.40 14.20 13.60
N GLY A 462 2.43 13.66 12.86
CA GLY A 462 2.02 12.27 12.98
C GLY A 462 3.07 11.29 12.48
N ALA A 463 3.72 11.62 11.37
CA ALA A 463 4.83 10.82 10.86
C ALA A 463 5.98 10.76 11.86
N LEU A 464 6.34 11.89 12.48
CA LEU A 464 7.59 12.02 13.24
C LEU A 464 7.52 11.52 14.69
N PHE A 465 6.35 11.49 15.33
CA PHE A 465 6.20 11.22 16.76
C PHE A 465 5.26 10.04 17.03
N PRO A 466 5.76 8.82 17.29
CA PRO A 466 4.91 7.72 17.73
C PRO A 466 4.40 8.01 19.15
N ILE A 467 3.10 7.86 19.37
CA ILE A 467 2.46 8.07 20.68
C ILE A 467 2.06 6.74 21.35
N ALA A 468 1.96 5.67 20.56
CA ALA A 468 1.83 4.31 21.03
C ALA A 468 2.33 3.36 19.94
N GLY A 469 2.91 2.24 20.37
CA GLY A 469 3.30 1.15 19.49
C GLY A 469 2.51 -0.13 19.76
N ASP A 470 2.68 -1.11 18.88
CA ASP A 470 2.03 -2.42 18.95
C ASP A 470 0.51 -2.33 19.17
N VAL A 471 -0.15 -1.52 18.34
CA VAL A 471 -1.57 -1.22 18.51
C VAL A 471 -2.43 -2.25 17.79
N LYS A 472 -3.17 -3.05 18.57
CA LYS A 472 -4.03 -4.14 18.09
C LYS A 472 -5.49 -3.83 18.36
N ILE A 473 -6.33 -4.00 17.34
CA ILE A 473 -7.78 -3.86 17.46
C ILE A 473 -8.40 -5.25 17.45
N GLN A 474 -9.31 -5.50 18.38
CA GLN A 474 -10.14 -6.70 18.40
C GLN A 474 -11.60 -6.30 18.61
N VAL A 475 -12.49 -6.82 17.76
CA VAL A 475 -13.93 -6.66 17.88
C VAL A 475 -14.56 -8.04 18.06
N GLU A 476 -15.34 -8.21 19.11
CA GLU A 476 -16.16 -9.40 19.35
C GLU A 476 -17.63 -9.06 19.17
N PHE A 477 -18.30 -9.66 18.19
CA PHE A 477 -19.71 -9.42 17.93
C PHE A 477 -20.60 -10.39 18.72
N ASN A 478 -21.72 -9.88 19.22
CA ASN A 478 -22.70 -10.66 19.93
C ASN A 478 -23.58 -11.47 18.93
N PRO A 479 -23.51 -12.81 18.91
CA PRO A 479 -24.28 -13.63 17.97
C PRO A 479 -25.80 -13.55 18.16
N ALA A 480 -26.28 -13.08 19.31
CA ALA A 480 -27.70 -12.84 19.54
C ALA A 480 -28.22 -11.59 18.83
N GLN A 481 -27.35 -10.62 18.55
CA GLN A 481 -27.70 -9.32 17.95
C GLN A 481 -27.17 -9.15 16.53
N VAL A 482 -26.08 -9.82 16.18
CA VAL A 482 -25.42 -9.75 14.87
C VAL A 482 -25.31 -11.16 14.29
N ALA A 483 -25.95 -11.39 13.15
CA ALA A 483 -25.92 -12.67 12.46
C ALA A 483 -24.61 -12.91 11.71
N GLU A 484 -24.14 -11.88 11.00
CA GLU A 484 -22.94 -11.90 10.16
C GLU A 484 -22.25 -10.55 10.21
N PHE A 485 -20.94 -10.54 9.98
CA PHE A 485 -20.15 -9.32 9.83
C PHE A 485 -19.05 -9.47 8.79
N ARG A 486 -18.57 -8.34 8.26
CA ARG A 486 -17.43 -8.26 7.34
C ARG A 486 -16.64 -6.98 7.60
N LEU A 487 -15.32 -7.10 7.79
CA LEU A 487 -14.41 -5.95 7.82
C LEU A 487 -14.15 -5.50 6.38
N ILE A 488 -14.33 -4.21 6.09
CA ILE A 488 -14.09 -3.65 4.76
C ILE A 488 -12.65 -3.12 4.70
N GLY A 489 -11.80 -3.73 3.85
CA GLY A 489 -10.36 -3.48 3.84
C GLY A 489 -9.62 -4.28 4.91
N TYR A 490 -8.36 -3.92 5.19
CA TYR A 490 -7.46 -4.50 6.19
C TYR A 490 -7.08 -5.98 5.95
N GLU A 491 -7.21 -6.48 4.72
CA GLU A 491 -6.97 -7.89 4.41
C GLU A 491 -5.51 -8.31 4.69
N THR A 492 -4.55 -7.42 4.43
CA THR A 492 -3.12 -7.66 4.67
C THR A 492 -2.68 -7.36 6.11
N ARG A 493 -3.61 -6.87 6.96
CA ARG A 493 -3.38 -6.50 8.36
C ARG A 493 -4.15 -7.37 9.35
N ALA A 494 -4.81 -8.42 8.85
CA ALA A 494 -5.54 -9.39 9.66
C ALA A 494 -4.58 -10.15 10.60
N LEU A 495 -4.96 -10.26 11.87
CA LEU A 495 -4.22 -10.98 12.90
C LEU A 495 -5.05 -12.16 13.41
N ARG A 496 -4.39 -13.19 13.95
CA ARG A 496 -5.13 -14.28 14.61
C ARG A 496 -5.67 -13.80 15.95
N ARG A 497 -6.69 -14.48 16.46
CA ARG A 497 -7.30 -14.13 17.76
C ARG A 497 -6.27 -14.14 18.90
N GLU A 498 -5.39 -15.14 18.91
CA GLU A 498 -4.34 -15.32 19.90
C GLU A 498 -3.24 -14.26 19.84
N ASP A 499 -3.03 -13.64 18.67
CA ASP A 499 -2.00 -12.61 18.49
C ASP A 499 -2.36 -11.32 19.24
N PHE A 500 -3.64 -11.10 19.57
CA PHE A 500 -4.10 -9.95 20.35
C PHE A 500 -3.40 -9.79 21.70
N ASN A 501 -3.15 -10.91 22.41
CA ASN A 501 -2.48 -10.89 23.72
C ASN A 501 -0.98 -11.20 23.61
N ASN A 502 -0.46 -11.42 22.40
CA ASN A 502 0.93 -11.77 22.18
C ASN A 502 1.75 -10.50 21.92
N ASP A 503 2.44 -10.00 22.93
CA ASP A 503 3.30 -8.81 22.83
C ASP A 503 4.54 -9.02 21.94
N ARG A 504 4.77 -10.23 21.42
CA ARG A 504 5.85 -10.54 20.45
C ARG A 504 5.42 -10.36 18.99
N VAL A 505 4.13 -10.27 18.72
CA VAL A 505 3.60 -9.98 17.38
C VAL A 505 3.49 -8.46 17.28
N ASP A 506 4.28 -7.84 16.43
CA ASP A 506 4.17 -6.40 16.18
C ASP A 506 2.91 -6.11 15.35
N ALA A 507 2.19 -5.07 15.71
CA ALA A 507 0.95 -4.65 15.06
C ALA A 507 0.97 -3.18 14.65
N GLY A 508 2.17 -2.60 14.57
CA GLY A 508 2.40 -1.24 14.08
C GLY A 508 2.06 -0.17 15.10
N ASP A 509 2.42 1.05 14.73
CA ASP A 509 2.46 2.19 15.61
C ASP A 509 1.47 3.27 15.18
N ILE A 510 1.00 4.06 16.14
CA ILE A 510 0.18 5.23 15.88
C ILE A 510 0.97 6.50 16.19
N GLY A 511 0.98 7.40 15.21
CA GLY A 511 1.60 8.72 15.29
C GLY A 511 0.77 9.77 16.03
N ALA A 512 1.41 10.86 16.42
CA ALA A 512 0.77 12.00 17.05
C ALA A 512 -0.26 12.68 16.13
N GLY A 513 -1.51 12.76 16.57
CA GLY A 513 -2.59 13.35 15.78
C GLY A 513 -3.06 12.49 14.60
N HIS A 514 -2.47 11.30 14.38
CA HIS A 514 -2.98 10.36 13.38
C HIS A 514 -4.38 9.88 13.74
N SER A 515 -5.23 9.76 12.72
CA SER A 515 -6.57 9.21 12.82
C SER A 515 -6.64 7.90 12.05
N VAL A 516 -7.27 6.88 12.62
CA VAL A 516 -7.49 5.59 11.95
C VAL A 516 -8.97 5.25 11.95
N THR A 517 -9.46 4.73 10.83
CA THR A 517 -10.84 4.45 10.52
C THR A 517 -10.99 3.02 10.02
N ALA A 518 -11.84 2.24 10.69
CA ALA A 518 -12.23 0.90 10.27
C ALA A 518 -13.76 0.83 10.14
N LEU A 519 -14.22 0.13 9.10
CA LEU A 519 -15.64 -0.04 8.81
C LEU A 519 -16.00 -1.53 8.78
N TYR A 520 -16.98 -1.92 9.58
CA TYR A 520 -17.63 -3.22 9.46
C TYR A 520 -19.00 -3.07 8.83
N GLU A 521 -19.32 -3.96 7.88
CA GLU A 521 -20.70 -4.23 7.48
C GLU A 521 -21.24 -5.36 8.36
N ILE A 522 -22.33 -5.11 9.08
CA ILE A 522 -22.99 -6.09 9.94
C ILE A 522 -24.42 -6.38 9.48
N VAL A 523 -24.82 -7.65 9.58
CA VAL A 523 -26.20 -8.10 9.37
C VAL A 523 -26.83 -8.26 10.76
N PRO A 524 -27.81 -7.42 11.16
CA PRO A 524 -28.51 -7.60 12.41
C PRO A 524 -29.21 -8.97 12.49
N ALA A 525 -29.31 -9.55 13.68
CA ALA A 525 -30.02 -10.79 13.91
C ALA A 525 -31.49 -10.68 13.45
N GLY A 526 -31.95 -11.65 12.67
CA GLY A 526 -33.30 -11.65 12.08
C GLY A 526 -33.46 -10.80 10.82
N SER A 527 -32.42 -10.07 10.38
CA SER A 527 -32.45 -9.35 9.10
C SER A 527 -32.51 -10.34 7.91
N PRO A 528 -33.30 -10.04 6.86
CA PRO A 528 -33.32 -10.84 5.63
C PRO A 528 -32.04 -10.69 4.80
N GLY A 529 -31.13 -9.77 5.15
CA GLY A 529 -29.86 -9.53 4.45
C GLY A 529 -28.75 -10.54 4.73
N ARG A 530 -29.08 -11.67 5.36
CA ARG A 530 -28.14 -12.75 5.65
C ARG A 530 -27.74 -13.46 4.35
N LEU A 531 -26.44 -13.70 4.16
CA LEU A 531 -25.90 -14.36 2.97
C LEU A 531 -25.68 -15.87 3.15
N THR A 532 -25.56 -16.35 4.38
CA THR A 532 -25.30 -17.75 4.71
C THR A 532 -26.50 -18.41 5.37
N ASP A 533 -26.89 -19.60 4.91
CA ASP A 533 -27.92 -20.39 5.56
C ASP A 533 -27.43 -20.90 6.94
N PRO A 534 -28.29 -20.93 7.97
CA PRO A 534 -27.95 -21.56 9.24
C PRO A 534 -27.57 -23.04 9.07
N LEU A 535 -26.51 -23.48 9.75
CA LEU A 535 -26.11 -24.89 9.75
C LEU A 535 -27.26 -25.80 10.20
N ARG A 536 -27.58 -26.82 9.40
CA ARG A 536 -28.63 -27.82 9.71
C ARG A 536 -28.43 -28.52 11.06
N TYR A 537 -27.17 -28.77 11.40
CA TYR A 537 -26.75 -29.48 12.60
C TYR A 537 -25.99 -28.58 13.59
N GLY A 538 -25.92 -27.27 13.30
CA GLY A 538 -25.32 -26.31 14.20
C GLY A 538 -26.16 -26.20 15.48
N ALA A 539 -25.50 -25.96 16.61
CA ALA A 539 -26.22 -25.62 17.82
C ALA A 539 -27.07 -24.38 17.53
N ARG A 540 -28.40 -24.51 17.65
CA ARG A 540 -29.25 -23.32 17.68
C ARG A 540 -28.83 -22.53 18.91
N PRO A 541 -28.61 -21.21 18.80
CA PRO A 541 -28.35 -20.41 19.98
C PRO A 541 -29.49 -20.70 20.96
N SER A 542 -29.12 -21.27 22.11
CA SER A 542 -30.06 -21.42 23.22
C SER A 542 -30.60 -20.02 23.49
N ALA A 543 -31.91 -19.88 23.65
CA ALA A 543 -32.46 -18.67 24.25
C ALA A 543 -31.83 -18.58 25.64
N ALA A 544 -30.71 -17.87 25.75
CA ALA A 544 -30.07 -17.62 27.01
C ALA A 544 -31.05 -16.81 27.87
N GLU A 545 -31.00 -17.04 29.18
CA GLU A 545 -31.62 -16.14 30.15
C GLU A 545 -31.28 -14.68 29.81
N PRO A 546 -32.16 -13.70 30.14
CA PRO A 546 -31.96 -12.32 29.75
C PRO A 546 -30.56 -11.86 30.15
N ASP A 547 -29.71 -11.74 29.13
CA ASP A 547 -28.31 -11.41 29.30
C ASP A 547 -28.23 -9.97 29.83
N PRO A 548 -27.46 -9.67 30.90
CA PRO A 548 -27.22 -8.29 31.32
C PRO A 548 -26.68 -7.38 30.19
N VAL A 549 -26.24 -7.98 29.08
CA VAL A 549 -25.69 -7.33 27.88
C VAL A 549 -26.72 -7.23 26.72
N ALA A 550 -28.02 -7.36 27.00
CA ALA A 550 -29.12 -7.50 26.00
C ALA A 550 -29.30 -6.36 24.95
N GLY A 551 -28.43 -5.35 24.91
CA GLY A 551 -28.44 -4.26 23.92
C GLY A 551 -27.13 -4.06 23.15
N GLU A 552 -26.08 -4.85 23.43
CA GLU A 552 -24.78 -4.70 22.76
C GLU A 552 -24.71 -5.55 21.50
N LEU A 553 -24.36 -4.91 20.38
CA LEU A 553 -24.02 -5.54 19.12
C LEU A 553 -22.64 -6.24 19.20
N GLY A 554 -21.75 -5.76 20.06
CA GLY A 554 -20.41 -6.31 20.23
C GLY A 554 -19.56 -5.49 21.20
N TYR A 555 -18.28 -5.83 21.29
CA TYR A 555 -17.32 -5.25 22.23
C TYR A 555 -16.01 -4.95 21.50
N LEU A 556 -15.58 -3.68 21.54
CA LEU A 556 -14.32 -3.21 20.99
C LEU A 556 -13.24 -3.27 22.06
N ARG A 557 -12.08 -3.83 21.70
CA ARG A 557 -10.89 -3.92 22.54
C ARG A 557 -9.69 -3.40 21.77
N LEU A 558 -8.91 -2.55 22.40
CA LEU A 558 -7.74 -1.90 21.81
C LEU A 558 -6.54 -2.08 22.75
N ARG A 559 -5.55 -2.87 22.32
CA ARG A 559 -4.30 -3.08 23.05
C ARG A 559 -3.22 -2.19 22.45
N TYR A 560 -2.34 -1.65 23.28
CA TYR A 560 -1.23 -0.79 22.85
C TYR A 560 -0.09 -0.75 23.87
N LYS A 561 1.11 -0.36 23.46
CA LYS A 561 2.23 -0.05 24.36
C LYS A 561 2.55 1.44 24.27
N ARG A 562 2.85 2.11 25.40
CA ARG A 562 3.42 3.46 25.31
C ARG A 562 4.86 3.38 24.82
N PRO A 563 5.41 4.44 24.21
CA PRO A 563 6.82 4.48 23.83
C PRO A 563 7.72 4.13 25.03
N GLY A 564 8.57 3.13 24.87
CA GLY A 564 9.49 2.65 25.92
C GLY A 564 8.86 1.73 26.99
N GLU A 565 7.57 1.39 26.91
CA GLU A 565 6.95 0.38 27.78
C GLU A 565 6.96 -1.01 27.11
N ASP A 566 7.38 -2.04 27.86
CA ASP A 566 7.33 -3.43 27.38
C ASP A 566 5.96 -4.11 27.57
N THR A 567 5.11 -3.56 28.45
CA THR A 567 3.79 -4.11 28.77
C THR A 567 2.67 -3.35 28.09
N GLY A 568 1.74 -4.11 27.48
CA GLY A 568 0.54 -3.57 26.84
C GLY A 568 -0.49 -3.03 27.84
N ASN A 569 -1.10 -1.92 27.47
CA ASN A 569 -2.29 -1.31 28.06
C ASN A 569 -3.53 -1.73 27.25
N LEU A 570 -4.72 -1.66 27.85
CA LEU A 570 -5.97 -2.09 27.22
C LEU A 570 -7.07 -1.03 27.39
N ILE A 571 -7.77 -0.73 26.30
CA ILE A 571 -9.01 0.07 26.27
C ILE A 571 -10.13 -0.84 25.80
N GLU A 572 -11.29 -0.74 26.44
CA GLU A 572 -12.46 -1.53 26.07
C GLU A 572 -13.71 -0.66 26.01
N MET A 573 -14.60 -0.94 25.05
CA MET A 573 -15.81 -0.17 24.83
C MET A 573 -16.94 -1.06 24.26
N PRO A 574 -18.15 -1.04 24.85
CA PRO A 574 -19.30 -1.72 24.26
C PRO A 574 -19.81 -1.01 23.01
N ILE A 575 -20.29 -1.78 22.04
CA ILE A 575 -20.94 -1.31 20.81
C ILE A 575 -22.43 -1.55 20.97
N THR A 576 -23.21 -0.51 21.28
CA THR A 576 -24.66 -0.62 21.50
C THR A 576 -25.45 -0.22 20.25
N ALA A 577 -26.67 -0.76 20.11
CA ALA A 577 -27.49 -0.54 18.91
C ALA A 577 -28.00 0.91 18.72
N ASP A 578 -27.97 1.72 19.78
CA ASP A 578 -28.44 3.11 19.83
C ASP A 578 -27.33 4.15 19.55
N LEU A 579 -26.09 3.71 19.31
CA LEU A 579 -24.99 4.62 18.97
C LEU A 579 -25.34 5.45 17.71
N PRO A 580 -25.16 6.78 17.76
CA PRO A 580 -25.35 7.63 16.58
C PRO A 580 -24.26 7.38 15.54
N ALA A 581 -24.49 7.81 14.30
CA ALA A 581 -23.44 7.85 13.30
C ALA A 581 -22.35 8.86 13.71
N LEU A 582 -21.07 8.51 13.51
CA LEU A 582 -19.97 9.46 13.70
C LEU A 582 -20.00 10.55 12.61
N PRO A 583 -19.40 11.72 12.86
CA PRO A 583 -19.08 12.68 11.81
C PRO A 583 -18.37 12.00 10.64
N ASP A 584 -18.60 12.51 9.42
CA ASP A 584 -17.97 12.03 8.18
C ASP A 584 -18.19 10.55 7.82
N THR A 585 -19.03 9.79 8.56
CA THR A 585 -19.33 8.38 8.24
C THR A 585 -19.83 8.21 6.80
N GLY A 586 -20.65 9.14 6.30
CA GLY A 586 -21.12 9.11 4.92
C GLY A 586 -19.98 9.30 3.90
N PHE A 587 -18.97 10.12 4.22
CA PHE A 587 -17.80 10.31 3.36
C PHE A 587 -16.92 9.05 3.38
N ALA A 588 -16.58 8.54 4.57
CA ALA A 588 -15.81 7.29 4.71
C ALA A 588 -16.49 6.12 3.97
N ALA A 589 -17.82 5.98 4.10
CA ALA A 589 -18.59 4.97 3.39
C ALA A 589 -18.55 5.16 1.86
N SER A 590 -18.55 6.41 1.36
CA SER A 590 -18.42 6.68 -0.08
C SER A 590 -17.06 6.27 -0.63
N ILE A 591 -15.98 6.50 0.12
CA ILE A 591 -14.63 6.08 -0.26
C ILE A 591 -14.51 4.56 -0.20
N ALA A 592 -15.04 3.92 0.86
CA ALA A 592 -15.05 2.47 0.99
C ALA A 592 -15.83 1.79 -0.14
N GLY A 593 -17.01 2.32 -0.49
CA GLY A 593 -17.79 1.87 -1.63
C GLY A 593 -17.03 2.06 -2.95
N PHE A 594 -16.36 3.21 -3.15
CA PHE A 594 -15.55 3.47 -4.33
C PHE A 594 -14.38 2.49 -4.47
N GLY A 595 -13.65 2.21 -3.39
CA GLY A 595 -12.59 1.19 -3.39
C GLY A 595 -13.13 -0.20 -3.73
N GLN A 596 -14.30 -0.57 -3.18
CA GLN A 596 -14.98 -1.82 -3.53
C GLN A 596 -15.40 -1.90 -5.01
N LEU A 597 -15.82 -0.79 -5.63
CA LEU A 597 -16.11 -0.73 -7.07
C LEU A 597 -14.86 -0.96 -7.91
N LEU A 598 -13.74 -0.30 -7.56
CA LEU A 598 -12.48 -0.48 -8.27
C LEU A 598 -11.93 -1.91 -8.16
N ARG A 599 -12.22 -2.61 -7.05
CA ARG A 599 -11.89 -4.04 -6.87
C ARG A 599 -12.88 -5.02 -7.51
N GLY A 600 -13.99 -4.53 -8.07
CA GLY A 600 -15.03 -5.41 -8.61
C GLY A 600 -15.75 -6.24 -7.54
N SER A 601 -15.99 -5.68 -6.36
CA SER A 601 -16.60 -6.37 -5.23
C SER A 601 -18.02 -6.87 -5.51
N ALA A 602 -18.33 -8.09 -5.09
CA ALA A 602 -19.66 -8.70 -5.22
C ALA A 602 -20.69 -8.18 -4.20
N TYR A 603 -20.28 -7.37 -3.21
CA TYR A 603 -21.13 -7.00 -2.07
C TYR A 603 -21.92 -5.69 -2.27
N LEU A 604 -21.71 -4.99 -3.39
CA LEU A 604 -22.34 -3.69 -3.64
C LEU A 604 -23.72 -3.79 -4.32
N GLY A 605 -24.09 -4.96 -4.85
CA GLY A 605 -25.33 -5.11 -5.61
C GLY A 605 -25.38 -4.15 -6.81
N ASP A 606 -26.45 -3.37 -6.90
CA ASP A 606 -26.65 -2.36 -7.96
C ASP A 606 -26.01 -0.99 -7.65
N TRP A 607 -25.36 -0.83 -6.50
CA TRP A 607 -24.74 0.43 -6.10
C TRP A 607 -23.47 0.68 -6.94
N GLY A 608 -23.44 1.80 -7.67
CA GLY A 608 -22.39 2.11 -8.64
C GLY A 608 -21.68 3.44 -8.38
N TYR A 609 -20.85 3.86 -9.36
CA TYR A 609 -20.08 5.10 -9.25
C TYR A 609 -20.98 6.34 -9.09
N GLY A 610 -22.19 6.33 -9.66
CA GLY A 610 -23.13 7.46 -9.53
C GLY A 610 -23.55 7.71 -8.09
N GLU A 611 -23.92 6.63 -7.38
CA GLU A 611 -24.27 6.67 -5.97
C GLU A 611 -23.05 7.02 -5.10
N ALA A 612 -21.86 6.52 -5.43
CA ALA A 612 -20.62 6.89 -4.76
C ALA A 612 -20.34 8.39 -4.86
N ILE A 613 -20.43 8.97 -6.06
CA ILE A 613 -20.23 10.40 -6.33
C ILE A 613 -21.25 11.25 -5.56
N ALA A 614 -22.52 10.83 -5.58
CA ALA A 614 -23.59 11.55 -4.87
C ALA A 614 -23.37 11.52 -3.35
N LEU A 615 -23.01 10.37 -2.79
CA LEU A 615 -22.75 10.21 -1.36
C LEU A 615 -21.52 11.02 -0.92
N ALA A 616 -20.42 10.95 -1.67
CA ALA A 616 -19.20 11.72 -1.40
C ALA A 616 -19.47 13.23 -1.50
N GLY A 617 -20.19 13.67 -2.54
CA GLY A 617 -20.54 15.08 -2.75
C GLY A 617 -21.40 15.65 -1.63
N ALA A 618 -22.38 14.88 -1.14
CA ALA A 618 -23.25 15.28 -0.03
C ALA A 618 -22.51 15.33 1.32
N ASN A 619 -21.47 14.51 1.50
CA ASN A 619 -20.73 14.37 2.76
C ASN A 619 -19.32 14.96 2.70
N LYS A 620 -19.02 15.83 1.74
CA LYS A 620 -17.66 16.38 1.57
C LYS A 620 -17.15 17.08 2.83
N GLY A 621 -18.01 17.77 3.57
CA GLY A 621 -17.61 18.50 4.77
C GLY A 621 -16.63 19.64 4.49
N LYS A 622 -15.77 19.95 5.47
CA LYS A 622 -14.70 20.95 5.34
C LYS A 622 -13.55 20.34 4.52
N ASP A 623 -13.08 21.10 3.52
CA ASP A 623 -12.05 20.63 2.60
C ASP A 623 -11.12 21.80 2.21
N PRO A 624 -10.33 22.34 3.15
CA PRO A 624 -9.53 23.55 2.92
C PRO A 624 -8.45 23.37 1.85
N PHE A 625 -7.95 22.14 1.67
CA PHE A 625 -6.90 21.80 0.72
C PHE A 625 -7.40 21.08 -0.54
N GLY A 626 -8.71 20.79 -0.63
CA GLY A 626 -9.32 20.22 -1.82
C GLY A 626 -9.21 18.69 -1.96
N TYR A 627 -8.66 17.96 -0.99
CA TYR A 627 -8.48 16.51 -1.03
C TYR A 627 -9.80 15.76 -1.27
N ARG A 628 -10.86 16.12 -0.53
CA ARG A 628 -12.16 15.45 -0.67
C ARG A 628 -12.85 15.84 -1.98
N THR A 629 -12.62 17.06 -2.46
CA THR A 629 -13.09 17.52 -3.77
C THR A 629 -12.41 16.75 -4.91
N GLU A 630 -11.10 16.52 -4.81
CA GLU A 630 -10.34 15.68 -5.76
C GLU A 630 -10.90 14.26 -5.82
N ALA A 631 -11.17 13.64 -4.66
CA ALA A 631 -11.75 12.29 -4.59
C ALA A 631 -13.04 12.17 -5.41
N VAL A 632 -13.94 13.16 -5.32
CA VAL A 632 -15.17 13.21 -6.11
C VAL A 632 -14.88 13.31 -7.61
N GLN A 633 -13.84 14.04 -8.02
CA GLN A 633 -13.43 14.11 -9.43
C GLN A 633 -12.82 12.79 -9.90
N LEU A 634 -12.02 12.12 -9.08
CA LEU A 634 -11.47 10.80 -9.38
C LEU A 634 -12.58 9.75 -9.56
N MET A 635 -13.63 9.79 -8.72
CA MET A 635 -14.80 8.92 -8.90
C MET A 635 -15.51 9.17 -10.25
N ARG A 636 -15.64 10.42 -10.68
CA ARG A 636 -16.20 10.77 -12.01
C ARG A 636 -15.31 10.28 -13.15
N LEU A 637 -14.00 10.39 -12.97
CA LEU A 637 -13.03 9.91 -13.95
C LEU A 637 -13.13 8.39 -14.08
N ALA A 638 -13.15 7.66 -12.96
CA ALA A 638 -13.37 6.21 -12.94
C ALA A 638 -14.68 5.82 -13.62
N GLN A 639 -15.79 6.51 -13.33
CA GLN A 639 -17.08 6.29 -14.01
C GLN A 639 -16.97 6.44 -15.53
N SER A 640 -16.25 7.46 -16.00
CA SER A 640 -16.08 7.71 -17.44
C SER A 640 -15.19 6.67 -18.12
N LEU A 641 -14.23 6.12 -17.39
CA LEU A 641 -13.30 5.09 -17.86
C LEU A 641 -13.94 3.70 -17.86
N SER A 642 -14.79 3.40 -16.88
CA SER A 642 -15.53 2.13 -16.81
C SER A 642 -16.65 2.01 -17.85
N ALA A 643 -17.05 3.12 -18.46
CA ALA A 643 -18.08 3.15 -19.50
C ALA A 643 -17.53 2.93 -20.93
N ARG A 644 -16.21 2.78 -21.08
CA ARG A 644 -15.54 2.42 -22.33
C ARG A 644 -15.33 0.92 -22.41
#